data_AF-A0A1F9R7Q9-F1
#
_entry.id   AF-A0A1F9R7Q9-F1
#
_cell.length_a   1.000
_cell.length_b   1.000
_cell.length_c   1.000
_cell.angle_alpha   90.00
_cell.angle_beta   90.00
_cell.angle_gamma   90.00
#
_symmetry.space_group_name_H-M   'P 1'
#
loop_
_entity.id
_entity.type
_entity.pdbx_description
1 polymer ?
#
loop_
_entity_poly.entity_id
_entity_poly.type
_entity_poly.pdbx_seq_one_letter_code
_entity_poly.pdbx_strand_id
1 'polypeptide(L)'
;MNKSFYSNTKCYEVGEDSNANLGPSPKQACFVWAYMVSIKANHIVWDGIDITRSRGHGVLIGKYNGPSTTFQSVQFRNSEISRIRNEGVYIGGVNDVSFRNNIVRDTNDFAAYSRSAPIIVWSGSTATFTGGGPGWSGGIYLLYSEKIDLIDNNIFHNWGEGLGTGLFNNVTQNTQIKGNDIYDNMSSQLYLSNSSQVVAEKNLIYHTGDPKYYLNSPGWSACISIASEDGELMDDLLIANNILAGCAGLVTFGQYVPASKVTDVRIYNNTFLGGGKAMHSGSISLNNSGLTFVNNLVFSKPGSIPSIPSMDFHHNLWSSTAPSNLQGVGDIVTSIPGLSNPSYKPQAGTFDTSSIKLLSTSAAVNKGISITEVSEDFFSTARPSGVAFDMGAHEFSTGGGQITDTVAPSIRITSPTSSAAYSTTTSTIALSGTSADNIGVSAVSWTSDKGGGGVAAGTASWSISGIALLSGANLIRVTAKDAANNASTDTITVTYNATASPGPIITSALSSTGTAGTAFSYQITAANGPTSFNAAGLPAGLSVSTGTGRISGTPTTVGTSSVAISAANAVGTGVSTLTLSVYSACDLNRDASTNVVDVQLQVNQALGAAACTSDLNRDGSCNVIDVQRDVNAGLRGQCVLGP
;
A
#
# COMPACT_ATOMS: atom_id res chain seq x y z
N MET A 1 -9.17 -19.31 -46.67
CA MET A 1 -8.77 -20.74 -46.58
C MET A 1 -7.69 -20.81 -45.51
N ASN A 2 -8.04 -21.12 -44.26
CA ASN A 2 -7.04 -21.25 -43.18
C ASN A 2 -6.27 -22.55 -43.40
N LYS A 3 -5.04 -22.45 -43.89
CA LYS A 3 -4.12 -23.57 -44.00
C LYS A 3 -3.17 -23.53 -42.80
N SER A 4 -3.44 -24.34 -41.79
CA SER A 4 -2.51 -24.55 -40.67
C SER A 4 -1.43 -25.56 -41.08
N PHE A 5 -0.16 -25.21 -40.89
CA PHE A 5 0.96 -26.14 -41.09
C PHE A 5 1.27 -26.87 -39.78
N TYR A 6 1.37 -28.20 -39.86
CA TYR A 6 1.84 -29.07 -38.77
C TYR A 6 3.10 -29.81 -39.24
N SER A 7 4.15 -29.89 -38.42
CA SER A 7 5.33 -30.68 -38.79
C SER A 7 5.16 -32.16 -38.43
N ASN A 8 5.31 -33.03 -39.43
CA ASN A 8 5.58 -34.47 -39.25
C ASN A 8 7.11 -34.66 -39.29
N THR A 9 7.66 -35.28 -38.25
CA THR A 9 9.09 -35.62 -38.15
C THR A 9 9.46 -36.64 -39.24
N LYS A 10 10.46 -36.35 -40.09
CA LYS A 10 11.14 -37.38 -40.88
C LYS A 10 12.32 -37.90 -40.06
N CYS A 11 12.23 -39.13 -39.58
CA CYS A 11 13.37 -39.85 -39.01
C CYS A 11 14.04 -40.64 -40.14
N TYR A 12 15.36 -40.55 -40.25
CA TYR A 12 16.14 -41.32 -41.21
C TYR A 12 16.73 -42.54 -40.52
N GLU A 13 16.73 -43.69 -41.20
CA GLU A 13 17.58 -44.82 -40.84
C GLU A 13 19.00 -44.50 -41.28
N VAL A 14 19.95 -44.51 -40.35
CA VAL A 14 21.36 -44.29 -40.65
C VAL A 14 21.92 -45.61 -41.17
N GLY A 15 22.24 -45.67 -42.46
CA GLY A 15 22.93 -46.81 -43.07
C GLY A 15 24.35 -46.93 -42.53
N GLU A 16 24.76 -48.16 -42.22
CA GLU A 16 26.11 -48.51 -41.78
C GLU A 16 27.13 -48.14 -42.87
N ASP A 17 28.07 -47.23 -42.57
CA ASP A 17 29.33 -47.20 -43.30
C ASP A 17 30.52 -46.76 -42.42
N SER A 18 31.35 -47.77 -42.13
CA SER A 18 32.77 -47.78 -41.72
C SER A 18 33.20 -47.29 -40.31
N ASN A 19 33.67 -48.29 -39.55
CA ASN A 19 34.71 -48.26 -38.49
C ASN A 19 34.37 -47.89 -37.04
N ALA A 20 33.26 -48.40 -36.49
CA ALA A 20 33.20 -48.67 -35.05
C ALA A 20 32.30 -49.87 -34.73
N ASN A 21 32.86 -50.88 -34.05
CA ASN A 21 32.12 -51.99 -33.46
C ASN A 21 31.13 -51.47 -32.41
N LEU A 22 29.85 -51.34 -32.77
CA LEU A 22 28.73 -51.17 -31.84
C LEU A 22 27.62 -52.13 -32.27
N GLY A 23 27.11 -52.93 -31.33
CA GLY A 23 26.21 -54.06 -31.58
C GLY A 23 24.85 -53.71 -32.24
N PRO A 24 24.04 -54.74 -32.57
CA PRO A 24 22.99 -54.64 -33.58
C PRO A 24 21.71 -54.02 -32.99
N SER A 25 21.53 -52.73 -33.18
CA SER A 25 20.19 -52.12 -33.17
C SER A 25 20.21 -50.85 -34.03
N PRO A 26 19.29 -50.68 -34.99
CA PRO A 26 19.24 -49.50 -35.83
C PRO A 26 18.79 -48.30 -34.97
N LYS A 27 19.70 -47.36 -34.71
CA LYS A 27 19.37 -46.11 -34.01
C LYS A 27 18.83 -45.10 -35.03
N GLN A 28 17.53 -44.84 -35.01
CA GLN A 28 16.93 -43.68 -35.68
C GLN A 28 17.42 -42.40 -35.00
N ALA A 29 18.05 -41.50 -35.76
CA ALA A 29 18.40 -40.16 -35.31
C ALA A 29 17.38 -39.16 -35.87
N CYS A 30 16.59 -38.53 -35.00
CA CYS A 30 15.67 -37.45 -35.39
C CYS A 30 16.30 -36.11 -34.95
N PHE A 31 16.76 -35.30 -35.91
CA PHE A 31 17.35 -33.98 -35.65
C PHE A 31 16.25 -32.94 -35.39
N VAL A 32 16.30 -32.21 -34.27
CA VAL A 32 15.33 -31.14 -33.95
C VAL A 32 16.07 -29.80 -33.84
N TRP A 33 16.27 -29.15 -34.98
CA TRP A 33 16.85 -27.79 -35.10
C TRP A 33 16.14 -26.92 -36.16
N ALA A 34 15.00 -27.37 -36.69
CA ALA A 34 14.37 -26.70 -37.84
C ALA A 34 13.30 -25.70 -37.39
N TYR A 35 13.30 -24.51 -38.02
CA TYR A 35 12.16 -23.61 -38.04
C TYR A 35 10.98 -24.27 -38.75
N MET A 36 9.76 -24.07 -38.27
CA MET A 36 8.58 -24.58 -38.96
C MET A 36 8.38 -23.88 -40.31
N VAL A 37 8.66 -22.59 -40.36
CA VAL A 37 8.69 -21.79 -41.59
C VAL A 37 10.02 -21.06 -41.68
N SER A 38 10.70 -21.16 -42.83
CA SER A 38 11.90 -20.38 -43.12
C SER A 38 11.70 -19.63 -44.45
N ILE A 39 11.61 -18.31 -44.37
CA ILE A 39 11.43 -17.40 -45.50
C ILE A 39 12.82 -16.87 -45.90
N LYS A 40 13.41 -17.51 -46.91
CA LYS A 40 14.70 -17.13 -47.52
C LYS A 40 14.49 -16.64 -48.94
N ALA A 41 13.67 -15.60 -49.10
CA ALA A 41 13.25 -15.09 -50.39
C ALA A 41 12.99 -13.57 -50.33
N ASN A 42 12.90 -12.95 -51.50
CA ASN A 42 12.66 -11.52 -51.68
C ASN A 42 11.24 -11.25 -52.17
N HIS A 43 10.68 -10.08 -51.84
CA HIS A 43 9.38 -9.62 -52.34
C HIS A 43 8.25 -10.61 -52.03
N ILE A 44 8.26 -11.16 -50.82
CA ILE A 44 7.26 -12.12 -50.35
C ILE A 44 6.22 -11.40 -49.51
N VAL A 45 4.95 -11.75 -49.74
CA VAL A 45 3.83 -11.39 -48.87
C VAL A 45 3.29 -12.66 -48.23
N TRP A 46 3.27 -12.67 -46.90
CA TRP A 46 2.68 -13.69 -46.05
C TRP A 46 1.50 -13.06 -45.32
N ASP A 47 0.29 -13.57 -45.55
CA ASP A 47 -0.95 -12.94 -45.11
C ASP A 47 -1.96 -14.00 -44.66
N GLY A 48 -2.37 -13.97 -43.39
CA GLY A 48 -3.46 -14.82 -42.90
C GLY A 48 -3.11 -16.29 -42.68
N ILE A 49 -1.88 -16.62 -42.28
CA ILE A 49 -1.48 -18.02 -42.07
C ILE A 49 -0.96 -18.24 -40.64
N ASP A 50 -1.70 -19.08 -39.91
CA ASP A 50 -1.36 -19.44 -38.53
C ASP A 50 -0.29 -20.55 -38.46
N ILE A 51 0.67 -20.33 -37.57
CA ILE A 51 1.85 -21.16 -37.36
C ILE A 51 1.83 -21.58 -35.89
N THR A 52 1.47 -22.84 -35.63
CA THR A 52 1.31 -23.32 -34.26
C THR A 52 1.90 -24.70 -33.99
N ARG A 53 2.24 -24.97 -32.73
CA ARG A 53 2.72 -26.28 -32.24
C ARG A 53 4.02 -26.74 -32.90
N SER A 54 4.90 -25.81 -33.24
CA SER A 54 6.24 -26.15 -33.71
C SER A 54 7.02 -26.84 -32.59
N ARG A 55 7.62 -27.99 -32.89
CA ARG A 55 8.54 -28.71 -31.99
C ARG A 55 9.95 -28.08 -31.94
N GLY A 56 10.21 -27.07 -32.76
CA GLY A 56 11.42 -26.25 -32.76
C GLY A 56 11.06 -24.76 -32.71
N HIS A 57 11.73 -23.94 -33.51
CA HIS A 57 11.38 -22.53 -33.70
C HIS A 57 10.13 -22.36 -34.57
N GLY A 58 9.45 -21.22 -34.46
CA GLY A 58 8.27 -20.91 -35.26
C GLY A 58 8.66 -20.47 -36.68
N VAL A 59 9.01 -19.19 -36.81
CA VAL A 59 9.30 -18.53 -38.09
C VAL A 59 10.71 -17.98 -38.12
N LEU A 60 11.42 -18.22 -39.22
CA LEU A 60 12.63 -17.49 -39.60
C LEU A 60 12.33 -16.65 -40.84
N ILE A 61 12.56 -15.34 -40.76
CA ILE A 61 12.62 -14.43 -41.91
C ILE A 61 14.09 -14.06 -42.13
N GLY A 62 14.63 -14.42 -43.29
CA GLY A 62 16.04 -14.29 -43.62
C GLY A 62 16.89 -15.46 -43.12
N LYS A 63 17.96 -15.17 -42.40
CA LYS A 63 18.94 -16.16 -41.90
C LYS A 63 19.36 -15.90 -40.45
N TYR A 64 19.75 -16.96 -39.78
CA TYR A 64 20.15 -16.93 -38.37
C TYR A 64 21.53 -16.27 -38.13
N ASN A 65 22.51 -16.49 -39.03
CA ASN A 65 23.89 -16.05 -38.80
C ASN A 65 24.40 -15.05 -39.84
N GLY A 66 24.78 -13.86 -39.36
CA GLY A 66 25.53 -12.83 -40.07
C GLY A 66 24.67 -11.82 -40.84
N PRO A 67 25.25 -10.69 -41.25
CA PRO A 67 24.58 -9.74 -42.14
C PRO A 67 24.30 -10.38 -43.50
N SER A 68 23.18 -10.02 -44.12
CA SER A 68 22.90 -10.36 -45.52
C SER A 68 22.01 -9.29 -46.13
N THR A 69 22.44 -8.78 -47.28
CA THR A 69 21.64 -7.91 -48.15
C THR A 69 20.84 -8.74 -49.17
N THR A 70 20.86 -10.06 -49.04
CA THR A 70 20.31 -10.99 -50.03
C THR A 70 18.81 -11.20 -49.85
N PHE A 71 18.32 -11.04 -48.63
CA PHE A 71 16.91 -11.16 -48.27
C PHE A 71 16.33 -9.78 -47.99
N GLN A 72 15.24 -9.42 -48.67
CA GLN A 72 14.61 -8.13 -48.52
C GLN A 72 13.14 -8.08 -48.93
N SER A 73 12.45 -7.03 -48.50
CA SER A 73 11.08 -6.73 -48.91
C SER A 73 10.11 -7.86 -48.57
N VAL A 74 10.07 -8.25 -47.29
CA VAL A 74 9.15 -9.28 -46.79
C VAL A 74 8.01 -8.59 -46.04
N GLN A 75 6.76 -8.84 -46.43
CA GLN A 75 5.58 -8.44 -45.69
C GLN A 75 4.98 -9.65 -45.00
N PHE A 76 4.79 -9.58 -43.69
CA PHE A 76 4.22 -10.66 -42.89
C PHE A 76 3.11 -10.08 -42.01
N ARG A 77 1.86 -10.49 -42.25
CA ARG A 77 0.71 -9.86 -41.61
C ARG A 77 -0.46 -10.79 -41.33
N ASN A 78 -1.35 -10.31 -40.46
CA ASN A 78 -2.64 -10.93 -40.16
C ASN A 78 -2.55 -12.40 -39.73
N SER A 79 -1.46 -12.79 -39.09
CA SER A 79 -1.15 -14.20 -38.79
C SER A 79 -0.95 -14.43 -37.29
N GLU A 80 -1.31 -15.62 -36.81
CA GLU A 80 -1.00 -16.05 -35.43
C GLU A 80 0.20 -17.01 -35.39
N ILE A 81 1.22 -16.67 -34.62
CA ILE A 81 2.33 -17.55 -34.26
C ILE A 81 2.14 -17.92 -32.79
N SER A 82 1.78 -19.18 -32.52
CA SER A 82 1.47 -19.58 -31.14
C SER A 82 1.86 -21.00 -30.77
N ARG A 83 2.09 -21.25 -29.48
CA ARG A 83 2.45 -22.58 -28.97
C ARG A 83 3.70 -23.15 -29.61
N ILE A 84 4.77 -22.37 -29.59
CA ILE A 84 6.05 -22.71 -30.23
C ILE A 84 6.98 -23.25 -29.16
N ARG A 85 7.72 -24.34 -29.41
CA ARG A 85 8.61 -24.92 -28.38
C ARG A 85 9.84 -24.06 -28.08
N ASN A 86 10.28 -23.25 -29.04
CA ASN A 86 11.40 -22.33 -28.87
C ASN A 86 10.98 -20.91 -29.26
N GLU A 87 11.87 -20.09 -29.84
CA GLU A 87 11.57 -18.72 -30.28
C GLU A 87 10.41 -18.70 -31.29
N GLY A 88 9.50 -17.75 -31.09
CA GLY A 88 8.31 -17.59 -31.93
C GLY A 88 8.69 -17.13 -33.34
N VAL A 89 9.26 -15.94 -33.44
CA VAL A 89 9.66 -15.30 -34.69
C VAL A 89 11.07 -14.77 -34.59
N TYR A 90 11.87 -15.10 -35.60
CA TYR A 90 13.23 -14.62 -35.76
C TYR A 90 13.35 -13.87 -37.08
N ILE A 91 13.76 -12.62 -37.03
CA ILE A 91 14.00 -11.76 -38.20
C ILE A 91 15.50 -11.44 -38.22
N GLY A 92 16.21 -12.08 -39.14
CA GLY A 92 17.66 -12.16 -39.10
C GLY A 92 18.30 -11.95 -40.46
N GLY A 93 19.33 -11.10 -40.57
CA GLY A 93 20.09 -10.97 -41.81
C GLY A 93 19.19 -10.65 -43.02
N VAL A 94 18.27 -9.72 -42.83
CA VAL A 94 17.24 -9.33 -43.81
C VAL A 94 16.98 -7.83 -43.71
N ASN A 95 16.68 -7.20 -44.84
CA ASN A 95 16.35 -5.78 -44.90
C ASN A 95 14.88 -5.56 -45.29
N ASP A 96 14.29 -4.42 -44.95
CA ASP A 96 12.97 -4.03 -45.47
C ASP A 96 11.87 -5.07 -45.14
N VAL A 97 11.67 -5.34 -43.84
CA VAL A 97 10.63 -6.26 -43.36
C VAL A 97 9.49 -5.48 -42.74
N SER A 98 8.27 -5.77 -43.18
CA SER A 98 7.04 -5.25 -42.59
C SER A 98 6.29 -6.37 -41.89
N PHE A 99 6.29 -6.35 -40.56
CA PHE A 99 5.60 -7.32 -39.71
C PHE A 99 4.44 -6.63 -39.00
N ARG A 100 3.21 -6.83 -39.51
CA ARG A 100 2.05 -6.02 -39.11
C ARG A 100 0.81 -6.82 -38.72
N ASN A 101 0.09 -6.38 -37.69
CA ASN A 101 -1.19 -6.98 -37.29
C ASN A 101 -1.11 -8.50 -37.06
N ASN A 102 -0.04 -8.96 -36.42
CA ASN A 102 0.16 -10.37 -36.06
C ASN A 102 -0.04 -10.59 -34.56
N ILE A 103 -0.31 -11.84 -34.20
CA ILE A 103 -0.34 -12.31 -32.81
C ILE A 103 0.85 -13.23 -32.59
N VAL A 104 1.68 -12.96 -31.59
CA VAL A 104 2.82 -13.82 -31.20
C VAL A 104 2.73 -14.16 -29.72
N ARG A 105 2.47 -15.43 -29.41
CA ARG A 105 2.20 -15.84 -28.03
C ARG A 105 2.57 -17.27 -27.69
N ASP A 106 2.62 -17.56 -26.39
CA ASP A 106 2.78 -18.91 -25.86
C ASP A 106 4.04 -19.61 -26.43
N THR A 107 5.19 -18.93 -26.45
CA THR A 107 6.48 -19.58 -26.75
C THR A 107 6.94 -20.45 -25.57
N ASN A 108 7.78 -21.44 -25.88
CA ASN A 108 8.16 -22.53 -24.99
C ASN A 108 6.99 -23.42 -24.50
N ASP A 109 5.91 -23.55 -25.30
CA ASP A 109 4.72 -24.32 -24.93
C ASP A 109 4.80 -25.80 -25.35
N PHE A 110 5.38 -26.64 -24.49
CA PHE A 110 5.04 -28.07 -24.39
C PHE A 110 5.00 -28.56 -22.93
N ALA A 111 4.71 -27.66 -22.00
CA ALA A 111 4.38 -27.98 -20.62
C ALA A 111 3.78 -26.73 -19.97
N ALA A 112 2.48 -26.49 -20.18
CA ALA A 112 1.70 -26.04 -19.05
C ALA A 112 2.02 -26.99 -17.87
N TYR A 113 2.81 -26.51 -16.90
CA TYR A 113 3.13 -27.20 -15.66
C TYR A 113 3.82 -28.57 -15.77
N SER A 114 5.14 -28.56 -15.87
CA SER A 114 5.94 -29.58 -15.19
C SER A 114 7.18 -28.90 -14.58
N ARG A 115 7.08 -28.56 -13.29
CA ARG A 115 8.25 -28.28 -12.43
C ARG A 115 9.06 -29.57 -12.17
N SER A 116 8.76 -30.67 -12.86
CA SER A 116 9.29 -32.01 -12.61
C SER A 116 8.99 -32.93 -13.81
N ALA A 117 9.83 -32.91 -14.84
CA ALA A 117 9.92 -34.03 -15.77
C ALA A 117 11.34 -34.61 -15.67
N PRO A 118 11.51 -35.87 -15.26
CA PRO A 118 12.82 -36.50 -15.17
C PRO A 118 13.41 -36.69 -16.58
N ILE A 119 14.68 -36.30 -16.73
CA ILE A 119 15.52 -36.61 -17.87
C ILE A 119 15.78 -38.12 -17.86
N ILE A 120 15.43 -38.80 -18.96
CA ILE A 120 15.88 -40.18 -19.21
C ILE A 120 17.34 -40.10 -19.67
N VAL A 121 18.24 -40.58 -18.80
CA VAL A 121 19.65 -40.81 -19.10
C VAL A 121 19.78 -42.17 -19.79
N TRP A 122 20.57 -42.25 -20.87
CA TRP A 122 21.22 -43.52 -21.22
C TRP A 122 22.72 -43.35 -21.40
N SER A 123 23.41 -44.32 -20.83
CA SER A 123 24.81 -44.33 -20.41
C SER A 123 25.81 -44.52 -21.54
N GLY A 124 26.95 -43.85 -21.38
CA GLY A 124 28.24 -44.28 -21.90
C GLY A 124 28.59 -43.71 -23.28
N SER A 125 29.71 -42.99 -23.31
CA SER A 125 30.48 -42.58 -24.50
C SER A 125 30.12 -41.21 -25.11
N THR A 126 30.74 -40.18 -24.53
CA THR A 126 31.14 -38.88 -25.11
C THR A 126 30.41 -38.40 -26.37
N ALA A 127 29.29 -37.70 -26.14
CA ALA A 127 28.94 -36.47 -26.83
C ALA A 127 28.50 -35.46 -25.76
N THR A 128 29.39 -34.55 -25.39
CA THR A 128 29.05 -33.40 -24.54
C THR A 128 28.20 -32.43 -25.35
N PHE A 129 26.88 -32.47 -25.15
CA PHE A 129 26.03 -31.29 -25.34
C PHE A 129 26.05 -30.50 -24.03
N THR A 130 26.90 -29.49 -23.97
CA THR A 130 26.79 -28.41 -23.01
C THR A 130 25.78 -27.38 -23.55
N GLY A 131 24.69 -27.16 -22.81
CA GLY A 131 23.72 -26.06 -23.03
C GLY A 131 22.37 -26.53 -23.61
N GLY A 132 21.20 -26.23 -23.05
CA GLY A 132 20.81 -25.52 -21.84
C GLY A 132 19.45 -26.08 -21.35
N GLY A 133 18.89 -25.52 -20.27
CA GLY A 133 17.53 -25.85 -19.82
C GLY A 133 16.44 -25.46 -20.85
N PRO A 134 15.16 -25.33 -20.48
CA PRO A 134 14.22 -24.61 -21.34
C PRO A 134 14.85 -23.24 -21.68
N GLY A 135 15.09 -22.98 -22.97
CA GLY A 135 15.79 -21.78 -23.42
C GLY A 135 15.06 -20.49 -23.04
N TRP A 136 15.74 -19.35 -23.15
CA TRP A 136 15.18 -18.01 -22.97
C TRP A 136 14.36 -17.62 -24.22
N SER A 137 13.31 -18.39 -24.53
CA SER A 137 12.59 -18.30 -25.80
C SER A 137 11.64 -17.09 -25.85
N GLY A 138 12.06 -16.01 -26.51
CA GLY A 138 11.24 -14.81 -26.70
C GLY A 138 10.17 -14.93 -27.81
N GLY A 139 9.32 -13.92 -27.88
CA GLY A 139 8.27 -13.78 -28.89
C GLY A 139 8.85 -13.43 -30.26
N ILE A 140 9.40 -12.23 -30.41
CA ILE A 140 10.01 -11.73 -31.65
C ILE A 140 11.43 -11.25 -31.37
N TYR A 141 12.40 -11.73 -32.15
CA TYR A 141 13.79 -11.27 -32.09
C TYR A 141 14.31 -10.76 -33.43
N LEU A 142 14.98 -9.60 -33.38
CA LEU A 142 15.68 -8.99 -34.51
C LEU A 142 17.20 -9.15 -34.38
N LEU A 143 17.86 -9.59 -35.45
CA LEU A 143 19.32 -9.66 -35.52
C LEU A 143 19.82 -9.27 -36.92
N TYR A 144 20.97 -8.59 -37.02
CA TYR A 144 21.61 -8.28 -38.31
C TYR A 144 20.67 -7.69 -39.37
N SER A 145 19.70 -6.87 -38.97
CA SER A 145 18.59 -6.46 -39.84
C SER A 145 18.49 -4.94 -39.88
N GLU A 146 18.02 -4.43 -41.02
CA GLU A 146 17.84 -3.00 -41.24
C GLU A 146 16.45 -2.72 -41.82
N LYS A 147 15.86 -1.59 -41.45
CA LYS A 147 14.57 -1.13 -42.00
C LYS A 147 13.45 -2.12 -41.68
N ILE A 148 13.17 -2.27 -40.39
CA ILE A 148 12.19 -3.23 -39.87
C ILE A 148 11.01 -2.49 -39.27
N ASP A 149 9.82 -2.74 -39.80
CA ASP A 149 8.55 -2.20 -39.32
C ASP A 149 7.80 -3.27 -38.52
N LEU A 150 7.72 -3.12 -37.20
CA LEU A 150 6.90 -3.92 -36.29
C LEU A 150 5.68 -3.07 -35.87
N ILE A 151 4.55 -3.24 -36.55
CA ILE A 151 3.40 -2.33 -36.41
C ILE A 151 2.11 -3.08 -36.01
N ASP A 152 1.39 -2.58 -35.01
CA ASP A 152 0.08 -3.10 -34.60
C ASP A 152 0.06 -4.60 -34.26
N ASN A 153 1.15 -5.15 -33.71
CA ASN A 153 1.21 -6.56 -33.30
C ASN A 153 0.78 -6.73 -31.84
N ASN A 154 0.25 -7.91 -31.52
CA ASN A 154 -0.09 -8.31 -30.15
C ASN A 154 0.85 -9.43 -29.68
N ILE A 155 1.69 -9.16 -28.69
CA ILE A 155 2.84 -9.99 -28.30
C ILE A 155 2.80 -10.27 -26.80
N PHE A 156 2.44 -11.51 -26.43
CA PHE A 156 2.15 -11.81 -25.03
C PHE A 156 2.37 -13.27 -24.61
N HIS A 157 2.49 -13.51 -23.30
CA HIS A 157 2.67 -14.85 -22.71
C HIS A 157 3.88 -15.62 -23.26
N ASN A 158 4.96 -14.92 -23.58
CA ASN A 158 6.20 -15.55 -24.03
C ASN A 158 7.15 -15.79 -22.85
N TRP A 159 7.94 -16.85 -22.93
CA TRP A 159 8.82 -17.28 -21.83
C TRP A 159 10.08 -16.41 -21.67
N GLY A 160 10.55 -15.77 -22.74
CA GLY A 160 11.61 -14.77 -22.70
C GLY A 160 11.06 -13.34 -22.73
N GLU A 161 11.73 -12.48 -23.48
CA GLU A 161 11.21 -11.15 -23.82
C GLU A 161 10.03 -11.26 -24.79
N GLY A 162 9.14 -10.27 -24.76
CA GLY A 162 8.09 -10.16 -25.77
C GLY A 162 8.70 -9.84 -27.14
N LEU A 163 9.37 -8.69 -27.22
CA LEU A 163 10.03 -8.19 -28.42
C LEU A 163 11.44 -7.76 -28.07
N GLY A 164 12.46 -8.37 -28.68
CA GLY A 164 13.86 -8.01 -28.51
C GLY A 164 14.52 -7.52 -29.81
N THR A 165 15.31 -6.46 -29.74
CA THR A 165 16.14 -5.98 -30.84
C THR A 165 17.61 -6.27 -30.56
N GLY A 166 18.42 -6.57 -31.58
CA GLY A 166 19.89 -6.60 -31.49
C GLY A 166 20.47 -7.55 -30.44
N LEU A 167 20.02 -8.80 -30.40
CA LEU A 167 20.61 -9.81 -29.51
C LEU A 167 21.92 -10.39 -30.09
N PHE A 168 22.76 -10.93 -29.21
CA PHE A 168 23.95 -11.74 -29.55
C PHE A 168 25.06 -11.03 -30.35
N ASN A 169 25.60 -9.90 -29.86
CA ASN A 169 26.70 -9.12 -30.47
C ASN A 169 26.38 -8.43 -31.81
N ASN A 170 25.14 -8.00 -32.05
CA ASN A 170 24.73 -7.51 -33.38
C ASN A 170 23.90 -6.24 -33.34
N VAL A 171 24.15 -5.36 -34.31
CA VAL A 171 23.39 -4.11 -34.45
C VAL A 171 22.15 -4.30 -35.35
N THR A 172 20.98 -3.91 -34.85
CA THR A 172 19.77 -3.72 -35.67
C THR A 172 19.54 -2.23 -35.89
N GLN A 173 19.21 -1.82 -37.11
CA GLN A 173 19.12 -0.40 -37.45
C GLN A 173 17.79 -0.03 -38.12
N ASN A 174 17.40 1.25 -38.03
CA ASN A 174 16.24 1.79 -38.76
C ASN A 174 14.94 1.02 -38.46
N THR A 175 14.63 0.82 -37.17
CA THR A 175 13.50 -0.02 -36.75
C THR A 175 12.34 0.83 -36.23
N GLN A 176 11.14 0.61 -36.76
CA GLN A 176 9.91 1.24 -36.31
C GLN A 176 9.11 0.23 -35.49
N ILE A 177 8.82 0.53 -34.23
CA ILE A 177 8.02 -0.28 -33.32
C ILE A 177 6.81 0.57 -32.93
N LYS A 178 5.67 0.41 -33.61
CA LYS A 178 4.52 1.32 -33.45
C LYS A 178 3.20 0.62 -33.21
N GLY A 179 2.39 1.14 -32.30
CA GLY A 179 1.02 0.64 -32.09
C GLY A 179 0.92 -0.79 -31.55
N ASN A 180 2.02 -1.38 -31.05
CA ASN A 180 2.01 -2.76 -30.58
C ASN A 180 1.47 -2.87 -29.15
N ASP A 181 0.75 -3.96 -28.89
CA ASP A 181 0.37 -4.40 -27.55
C ASP A 181 1.38 -5.46 -27.10
N ILE A 182 2.16 -5.17 -26.04
CA ILE A 182 3.23 -6.06 -25.56
C ILE A 182 3.07 -6.28 -24.05
N TYR A 183 2.62 -7.47 -23.66
CA TYR A 183 2.23 -7.68 -22.26
C TYR A 183 2.38 -9.10 -21.74
N ASP A 184 2.47 -9.22 -20.42
CA ASP A 184 2.53 -10.50 -19.69
C ASP A 184 3.54 -11.50 -20.29
N ASN A 185 4.66 -10.97 -20.80
CA ASN A 185 5.86 -11.75 -21.12
C ASN A 185 6.71 -11.86 -19.86
N MET A 186 7.43 -12.98 -19.72
CA MET A 186 8.06 -13.37 -18.46
C MET A 186 9.27 -12.49 -18.06
N SER A 187 10.01 -11.97 -19.05
CA SER A 187 11.14 -11.04 -18.88
C SER A 187 10.70 -9.60 -19.19
N SER A 188 11.48 -8.88 -20.01
CA SER A 188 11.14 -7.55 -20.52
C SER A 188 10.04 -7.65 -21.58
N GLN A 189 9.06 -6.75 -21.53
CA GLN A 189 8.04 -6.68 -22.58
C GLN A 189 8.70 -6.26 -23.90
N LEU A 190 9.35 -5.10 -23.88
CA LEU A 190 10.19 -4.59 -24.96
C LEU A 190 11.65 -4.54 -24.51
N TYR A 191 12.54 -5.22 -25.22
CA TYR A 191 13.97 -5.16 -25.00
C TYR A 191 14.67 -4.53 -26.19
N LEU A 192 15.14 -3.30 -26.01
CA LEU A 192 15.99 -2.62 -26.96
C LEU A 192 17.44 -2.92 -26.59
N SER A 193 18.09 -3.81 -27.35
CA SER A 193 19.52 -4.08 -27.21
C SER A 193 20.27 -3.84 -28.51
N ASN A 194 21.51 -3.37 -28.42
CA ASN A 194 22.44 -3.14 -29.55
C ASN A 194 21.73 -2.64 -30.82
N SER A 195 21.09 -1.48 -30.75
CA SER A 195 20.24 -0.97 -31.83
C SER A 195 20.46 0.51 -32.07
N SER A 196 20.30 0.92 -33.33
CA SER A 196 20.45 2.30 -33.78
C SER A 196 19.21 2.77 -34.54
N GLN A 197 18.85 4.05 -34.46
CA GLN A 197 17.74 4.62 -35.23
C GLN A 197 16.42 3.85 -34.98
N VAL A 198 16.06 3.65 -33.71
CA VAL A 198 14.84 2.96 -33.31
C VAL A 198 13.78 3.96 -32.90
N VAL A 199 12.59 3.83 -33.47
CA VAL A 199 11.42 4.63 -33.08
C VAL A 199 10.37 3.71 -32.47
N ALA A 200 10.22 3.79 -31.14
CA ALA A 200 9.19 3.09 -30.38
C ALA A 200 8.07 4.07 -30.01
N GLU A 201 6.96 4.05 -30.76
CA GLU A 201 5.87 5.02 -30.59
C GLU A 201 4.49 4.42 -30.44
N LYS A 202 3.64 5.03 -29.61
CA LYS A 202 2.24 4.63 -29.46
C LYS A 202 2.05 3.15 -29.07
N ASN A 203 3.02 2.52 -28.41
CA ASN A 203 2.91 1.13 -27.96
C ASN A 203 2.25 1.08 -26.57
N LEU A 204 1.44 0.05 -26.37
CA LEU A 204 0.86 -0.29 -25.09
C LEU A 204 1.67 -1.43 -24.48
N ILE A 205 2.38 -1.14 -23.39
CA ILE A 205 3.37 -2.04 -22.80
C ILE A 205 3.02 -2.24 -21.33
N TYR A 206 2.62 -3.45 -20.93
CA TYR A 206 2.17 -3.66 -19.55
C TYR A 206 2.40 -5.05 -18.99
N HIS A 207 2.27 -5.15 -17.68
CA HIS A 207 2.24 -6.44 -16.98
C HIS A 207 1.13 -6.42 -15.93
N THR A 208 0.34 -7.48 -15.88
CA THR A 208 -0.84 -7.59 -15.00
C THR A 208 -0.49 -8.02 -13.58
N GLY A 209 0.72 -8.57 -13.41
CA GLY A 209 1.22 -9.09 -12.14
C GLY A 209 0.75 -10.51 -11.84
N ASP A 210 0.12 -11.17 -12.83
CA ASP A 210 -0.23 -12.59 -12.71
C ASP A 210 1.06 -13.42 -12.53
N PRO A 211 1.18 -14.18 -11.43
CA PRO A 211 2.36 -15.00 -11.16
C PRO A 211 2.59 -16.12 -12.19
N LYS A 212 1.57 -16.47 -12.99
CA LYS A 212 1.72 -17.41 -14.10
C LYS A 212 2.72 -16.92 -15.14
N TYR A 213 2.77 -15.61 -15.34
CA TYR A 213 3.66 -14.96 -16.30
C TYR A 213 4.89 -14.34 -15.61
N TYR A 214 5.20 -14.80 -14.39
CA TYR A 214 6.24 -14.23 -13.53
C TYR A 214 7.23 -15.31 -13.02
N LEU A 215 8.54 -15.11 -13.16
CA LEU A 215 9.58 -15.97 -12.54
C LEU A 215 9.68 -15.77 -11.02
N ASN A 216 8.73 -16.25 -10.20
CA ASN A 216 8.80 -16.36 -8.72
C ASN A 216 9.46 -15.18 -7.91
N SER A 217 9.68 -13.98 -8.46
CA SER A 217 10.46 -12.89 -7.86
C SER A 217 10.22 -11.53 -8.56
N PRO A 218 9.25 -10.70 -8.10
CA PRO A 218 8.72 -9.46 -8.72
C PRO A 218 9.69 -8.41 -9.30
N GLY A 219 11.02 -8.59 -9.30
CA GLY A 219 12.03 -7.61 -9.70
C GLY A 219 12.60 -7.66 -11.12
N TRP A 220 12.14 -8.53 -12.03
CA TRP A 220 12.78 -8.76 -13.34
C TRP A 220 11.91 -8.39 -14.57
N SER A 221 10.59 -8.20 -14.42
CA SER A 221 9.76 -7.79 -15.57
C SER A 221 9.83 -6.29 -15.79
N ALA A 222 10.58 -5.88 -16.82
CA ALA A 222 10.64 -4.50 -17.27
C ALA A 222 9.61 -4.22 -18.37
N CYS A 223 9.03 -3.02 -18.42
CA CYS A 223 8.23 -2.63 -19.59
C CYS A 223 9.18 -2.38 -20.78
N ILE A 224 10.16 -1.50 -20.62
CA ILE A 224 11.21 -1.28 -21.61
C ILE A 224 12.58 -1.47 -20.97
N SER A 225 13.37 -2.40 -21.50
CA SER A 225 14.80 -2.53 -21.19
C SER A 225 15.63 -1.93 -22.31
N ILE A 226 16.68 -1.19 -21.96
CA ILE A 226 17.61 -0.53 -22.87
C ILE A 226 19.03 -0.96 -22.47
N ALA A 227 19.73 -1.66 -23.36
CA ALA A 227 21.10 -2.10 -23.07
C ALA A 227 22.01 -2.13 -24.29
N SER A 228 23.30 -1.90 -24.06
CA SER A 228 24.36 -2.37 -24.95
C SER A 228 24.99 -3.59 -24.26
N GLU A 229 24.77 -4.79 -24.80
CA GLU A 229 25.18 -6.03 -24.14
C GLU A 229 26.67 -6.30 -24.28
N ASP A 230 27.21 -6.08 -25.47
CA ASP A 230 28.54 -6.56 -25.84
C ASP A 230 29.50 -5.44 -26.26
N GLY A 231 29.16 -4.18 -25.97
CA GLY A 231 29.95 -3.02 -26.40
C GLY A 231 29.56 -2.50 -27.79
N GLU A 232 28.53 -3.09 -28.39
CA GLU A 232 27.99 -2.71 -29.69
C GLU A 232 27.23 -1.38 -29.63
N LEU A 233 27.05 -0.78 -30.82
CA LEU A 233 26.38 0.50 -31.01
C LEU A 233 24.95 0.48 -30.44
N MET A 234 24.63 1.50 -29.63
CA MET A 234 23.30 1.76 -29.11
C MET A 234 23.05 3.27 -29.12
N ASP A 235 22.41 3.77 -30.17
CA ASP A 235 22.20 5.21 -30.37
C ASP A 235 20.90 5.58 -31.11
N ASP A 236 20.52 6.85 -31.06
CA ASP A 236 19.37 7.41 -31.80
C ASP A 236 18.07 6.64 -31.56
N LEU A 237 17.62 6.62 -30.29
CA LEU A 237 16.38 5.97 -29.89
C LEU A 237 15.33 7.03 -29.55
N LEU A 238 14.18 6.97 -30.21
CA LEU A 238 13.00 7.76 -29.87
C LEU A 238 11.94 6.86 -29.25
N ILE A 239 11.65 7.04 -27.96
CA ILE A 239 10.64 6.31 -27.21
C ILE A 239 9.55 7.32 -26.84
N ALA A 240 8.49 7.40 -27.63
CA ALA A 240 7.50 8.46 -27.47
C ALA A 240 6.03 8.01 -27.46
N ASN A 241 5.18 8.71 -26.71
CA ASN A 241 3.74 8.44 -26.65
C ASN A 241 3.37 7.00 -26.27
N ASN A 242 4.20 6.27 -25.54
CA ASN A 242 3.87 4.91 -25.10
C ASN A 242 3.11 4.95 -23.77
N ILE A 243 2.28 3.93 -23.54
CA ILE A 243 1.65 3.67 -22.24
C ILE A 243 2.38 2.51 -21.59
N LEU A 244 2.97 2.74 -20.42
CA LEU A 244 3.74 1.74 -19.66
C LEU A 244 3.05 1.50 -18.31
N ALA A 245 2.66 0.25 -18.02
CA ALA A 245 1.90 -0.02 -16.79
C ALA A 245 2.24 -1.34 -16.09
N GLY A 246 2.29 -1.32 -14.75
CA GLY A 246 2.32 -2.52 -13.91
C GLY A 246 3.63 -3.32 -13.89
N CYS A 247 4.62 -3.01 -14.74
CA CYS A 247 5.93 -3.67 -14.72
C CYS A 247 6.75 -3.30 -13.47
N ALA A 248 7.73 -4.15 -13.11
CA ALA A 248 8.61 -3.95 -11.95
C ALA A 248 9.61 -2.80 -12.15
N GLY A 249 10.13 -2.66 -13.37
CA GLY A 249 10.81 -1.46 -13.85
C GLY A 249 10.07 -0.95 -15.07
N LEU A 250 9.75 0.35 -15.16
CA LEU A 250 9.08 0.85 -16.36
C LEU A 250 10.10 1.10 -17.48
N VAL A 251 11.21 1.78 -17.18
CA VAL A 251 12.38 1.85 -18.07
C VAL A 251 13.63 1.42 -17.31
N THR A 252 14.34 0.42 -17.84
CA THR A 252 15.57 -0.12 -17.25
C THR A 252 16.76 0.10 -18.17
N PHE A 253 17.88 0.50 -17.59
CA PHE A 253 19.17 0.59 -18.30
C PHE A 253 20.10 -0.52 -17.85
N GLY A 254 20.66 -1.24 -18.81
CA GLY A 254 21.64 -2.31 -18.62
C GLY A 254 22.98 -1.97 -19.27
N GLN A 255 24.07 -2.23 -18.55
CA GLN A 255 25.42 -2.26 -19.09
C GLN A 255 26.08 -3.55 -18.62
N TYR A 256 26.42 -4.42 -19.57
CA TYR A 256 26.91 -5.76 -19.27
C TYR A 256 28.41 -5.90 -19.53
N VAL A 257 29.02 -5.02 -20.33
CA VAL A 257 30.48 -4.93 -20.51
C VAL A 257 30.99 -3.49 -20.39
N PRO A 258 32.28 -3.27 -20.04
CA PRO A 258 32.83 -1.92 -19.88
C PRO A 258 32.79 -1.05 -21.15
N ALA A 259 32.80 -1.67 -22.33
CA ALA A 259 32.75 -0.97 -23.61
C ALA A 259 31.33 -0.50 -23.99
N SER A 260 30.29 -1.00 -23.32
CA SER A 260 28.90 -0.64 -23.60
C SER A 260 28.69 0.86 -23.48
N LYS A 261 28.09 1.44 -24.53
CA LYS A 261 27.77 2.86 -24.60
C LYS A 261 26.35 3.03 -25.11
N VAL A 262 25.51 3.73 -24.35
CA VAL A 262 24.15 4.11 -24.79
C VAL A 262 24.13 5.62 -24.98
N THR A 263 23.85 6.07 -26.20
CA THR A 263 23.83 7.49 -26.54
C THR A 263 22.52 7.92 -27.19
N ASP A 264 22.17 9.20 -27.10
CA ASP A 264 21.03 9.79 -27.82
C ASP A 264 19.71 9.01 -27.66
N VAL A 265 19.24 8.89 -26.40
CA VAL A 265 17.97 8.25 -26.07
C VAL A 265 16.99 9.31 -25.63
N ARG A 266 15.90 9.43 -26.37
CA ARG A 266 14.87 10.46 -26.20
C ARG A 266 13.58 9.79 -25.74
N ILE A 267 13.18 10.07 -24.51
CA ILE A 267 11.99 9.48 -23.87
C ILE A 267 10.96 10.57 -23.66
N TYR A 268 9.96 10.64 -24.55
CA TYR A 268 9.07 11.79 -24.67
C TYR A 268 7.59 11.45 -24.55
N ASN A 269 6.82 12.27 -23.85
CA ASN A 269 5.35 12.17 -23.85
C ASN A 269 4.83 10.76 -23.49
N ASN A 270 5.52 9.96 -22.68
CA ASN A 270 5.04 8.64 -22.26
C ASN A 270 4.21 8.77 -20.98
N THR A 271 3.24 7.87 -20.79
CA THR A 271 2.45 7.77 -19.55
C THR A 271 2.82 6.50 -18.80
N PHE A 272 3.24 6.66 -17.55
CA PHE A 272 3.75 5.61 -16.67
C PHE A 272 2.78 5.38 -15.49
N LEU A 273 2.20 4.18 -15.38
CA LEU A 273 1.11 3.89 -14.43
C LEU A 273 1.41 2.69 -13.53
N GLY A 274 1.44 2.92 -12.22
CA GLY A 274 1.65 1.86 -11.23
C GLY A 274 2.96 1.08 -11.45
N GLY A 275 3.04 -0.14 -10.92
CA GLY A 275 4.25 -0.96 -11.01
C GLY A 275 5.33 -0.60 -9.99
N GLY A 276 6.56 -1.01 -10.27
CA GLY A 276 7.73 -0.74 -9.44
C GLY A 276 8.35 0.63 -9.74
N LYS A 277 9.65 0.68 -10.06
CA LYS A 277 10.36 1.96 -10.25
C LYS A 277 10.12 2.46 -11.68
N ALA A 278 9.75 3.73 -11.84
CA ALA A 278 9.62 4.35 -13.16
C ALA A 278 10.89 4.21 -13.99
N MET A 279 12.04 4.37 -13.33
CA MET A 279 13.34 4.15 -13.93
C MET A 279 14.29 3.40 -13.00
N HIS A 280 15.12 2.52 -13.56
CA HIS A 280 16.08 1.72 -12.81
C HIS A 280 17.36 1.40 -13.59
N SER A 281 18.52 1.38 -12.93
CA SER A 281 19.79 0.87 -13.46
C SER A 281 20.37 -0.18 -12.52
N GLY A 282 20.88 -1.27 -13.09
CA GLY A 282 21.50 -2.39 -12.37
C GLY A 282 23.01 -2.26 -12.17
N SER A 283 23.70 -1.27 -12.75
CA SER A 283 25.17 -1.13 -12.66
C SER A 283 25.67 0.33 -12.76
N ILE A 284 26.79 0.60 -12.07
CA ILE A 284 27.19 1.90 -11.44
C ILE A 284 28.10 2.79 -12.33
N SER A 285 28.31 2.48 -13.60
CA SER A 285 29.19 3.30 -14.46
C SER A 285 28.73 3.34 -15.91
N LEU A 286 27.66 4.08 -16.17
CA LEU A 286 27.16 4.31 -17.53
C LEU A 286 27.98 5.40 -18.22
N ASN A 287 28.74 5.06 -19.27
CA ASN A 287 29.41 6.03 -20.14
C ASN A 287 28.43 6.57 -21.20
N ASN A 288 27.24 6.99 -20.74
CA ASN A 288 26.14 7.41 -21.61
C ASN A 288 26.19 8.92 -21.87
N SER A 289 25.56 9.36 -22.96
CA SER A 289 25.46 10.80 -23.28
C SER A 289 24.23 11.09 -24.13
N GLY A 290 23.60 12.26 -23.94
CA GLY A 290 22.45 12.67 -24.75
C GLY A 290 21.16 11.92 -24.38
N LEU A 291 20.99 11.55 -23.12
CA LEU A 291 19.74 10.97 -22.66
C LEU A 291 18.79 12.09 -22.24
N THR A 292 17.55 12.09 -22.74
CA THR A 292 16.55 13.12 -22.42
C THR A 292 15.23 12.48 -22.00
N PHE A 293 14.60 13.05 -20.98
CA PHE A 293 13.34 12.58 -20.42
C PHE A 293 12.41 13.79 -20.24
N VAL A 294 11.47 13.96 -21.17
CA VAL A 294 10.72 15.22 -21.34
C VAL A 294 9.23 14.97 -21.59
N ASN A 295 8.37 15.85 -21.07
CA ASN A 295 6.92 15.79 -21.24
C ASN A 295 6.30 14.47 -20.76
N ASN A 296 6.95 13.68 -19.93
CA ASN A 296 6.38 12.42 -19.46
C ASN A 296 5.42 12.64 -18.29
N LEU A 297 4.44 11.75 -18.16
CA LEU A 297 3.54 11.70 -17.01
C LEU A 297 3.83 10.44 -16.19
N VAL A 298 4.36 10.63 -14.99
CA VAL A 298 4.79 9.56 -14.08
C VAL A 298 3.85 9.46 -12.89
N PHE A 299 2.91 8.52 -12.97
CA PHE A 299 1.99 8.15 -11.90
C PHE A 299 2.31 6.76 -11.33
N SER A 300 3.54 6.63 -10.85
CA SER A 300 4.10 5.44 -10.22
C SER A 300 5.12 5.85 -9.15
N LYS A 301 5.74 4.92 -8.44
CA LYS A 301 6.86 5.29 -7.55
C LYS A 301 7.98 5.84 -8.46
N PRO A 302 8.44 7.10 -8.26
CA PRO A 302 9.46 7.71 -9.11
C PRO A 302 10.76 6.88 -9.13
N GLY A 303 10.97 6.08 -8.09
CA GLY A 303 12.02 5.07 -8.01
C GLY A 303 13.23 5.56 -7.19
N SER A 304 14.35 4.88 -7.36
CA SER A 304 15.67 5.32 -6.91
C SER A 304 16.61 5.07 -8.07
N ILE A 305 17.10 6.11 -8.73
CA ILE A 305 18.19 5.99 -9.70
C ILE A 305 19.47 6.37 -8.98
N PRO A 306 20.34 5.42 -8.61
CA PRO A 306 21.70 5.75 -8.26
C PRO A 306 22.40 6.20 -9.55
N SER A 307 22.58 7.52 -9.69
CA SER A 307 23.51 8.15 -10.63
C SER A 307 23.51 7.60 -12.06
N ILE A 308 22.60 8.06 -12.92
CA ILE A 308 22.92 8.20 -14.35
C ILE A 308 23.49 9.61 -14.49
N PRO A 309 24.83 9.80 -14.53
CA PRO A 309 25.37 11.10 -14.91
C PRO A 309 24.91 11.40 -16.33
N SER A 310 24.40 12.62 -16.58
CA SER A 310 24.05 13.18 -17.89
C SER A 310 22.67 12.88 -18.53
N MET A 311 21.67 12.39 -17.80
CA MET A 311 20.29 12.44 -18.30
C MET A 311 19.65 13.80 -17.98
N ASP A 312 19.08 14.44 -19.00
CA ASP A 312 18.36 15.70 -18.89
C ASP A 312 16.87 15.46 -18.62
N PHE A 313 16.40 15.88 -17.45
CA PHE A 313 15.01 15.78 -17.03
C PHE A 313 14.41 17.18 -17.06
N HIS A 314 13.31 17.39 -17.77
CA HIS A 314 12.56 18.64 -17.67
C HIS A 314 11.13 18.51 -18.19
N HIS A 315 10.22 19.33 -17.67
CA HIS A 315 8.81 19.37 -18.05
C HIS A 315 8.12 17.99 -17.93
N ASN A 316 8.34 17.28 -16.83
CA ASN A 316 7.65 16.03 -16.51
C ASN A 316 6.64 16.22 -15.36
N LEU A 317 5.55 15.46 -15.38
CA LEU A 317 4.59 15.42 -14.28
C LEU A 317 4.88 14.21 -13.40
N TRP A 318 5.12 14.44 -12.11
CA TRP A 318 5.41 13.41 -11.12
C TRP A 318 4.28 13.29 -10.09
N SER A 319 3.84 12.06 -9.77
CA SER A 319 2.83 11.80 -8.75
C SER A 319 3.27 12.08 -7.31
N SER A 320 4.58 12.16 -7.11
CA SER A 320 5.24 12.40 -5.82
C SER A 320 6.63 12.96 -6.09
N THR A 321 7.20 13.69 -5.13
CA THR A 321 8.52 14.29 -5.26
C THR A 321 9.57 13.26 -5.70
N ALA A 322 10.10 13.42 -6.91
CA ALA A 322 11.19 12.61 -7.41
C ALA A 322 12.50 12.94 -6.65
N PRO A 323 13.46 12.00 -6.55
CA PRO A 323 14.82 12.31 -6.10
C PRO A 323 15.42 13.50 -6.87
N SER A 324 16.26 14.31 -6.22
CA SER A 324 16.80 15.56 -6.81
C SER A 324 17.57 15.35 -8.12
N ASN A 325 18.10 14.16 -8.35
CA ASN A 325 18.79 13.79 -9.59
C ASN A 325 17.86 13.40 -10.75
N LEU A 326 16.54 13.42 -10.53
CA LEU A 326 15.48 13.16 -11.53
C LEU A 326 14.54 14.35 -11.72
N GLN A 327 14.84 15.47 -11.08
CA GLN A 327 14.08 16.70 -11.22
C GLN A 327 14.76 17.61 -12.23
N GLY A 328 13.98 18.36 -12.99
CA GLY A 328 14.50 19.55 -13.63
C GLY A 328 13.46 20.61 -13.94
N VAL A 329 13.85 21.56 -14.78
CA VAL A 329 13.10 22.79 -15.00
C VAL A 329 11.73 22.48 -15.61
N GLY A 330 10.67 23.10 -15.09
CA GLY A 330 9.31 22.90 -15.60
C GLY A 330 8.62 21.61 -15.14
N ASP A 331 9.28 20.77 -14.33
CA ASP A 331 8.62 19.61 -13.72
C ASP A 331 7.49 20.04 -12.77
N ILE A 332 6.42 19.25 -12.76
CA ILE A 332 5.24 19.44 -11.90
C ILE A 332 5.12 18.25 -10.95
N VAL A 333 4.89 18.49 -9.66
CA VAL A 333 4.63 17.44 -8.68
C VAL A 333 3.21 17.56 -8.16
N THR A 334 2.39 16.53 -8.36
CA THR A 334 1.00 16.49 -7.88
C THR A 334 0.53 15.05 -7.66
N SER A 335 -0.14 14.78 -6.53
CA SER A 335 -0.79 13.48 -6.30
C SER A 335 -2.09 13.29 -7.09
N ILE A 336 -2.56 14.33 -7.79
CA ILE A 336 -3.79 14.35 -8.59
C ILE A 336 -3.42 14.77 -10.02
N PRO A 337 -3.03 13.83 -10.90
CA PRO A 337 -2.61 14.15 -12.26
C PRO A 337 -3.79 14.55 -13.14
N GLY A 338 -5.03 14.26 -12.72
CA GLY A 338 -6.24 14.46 -13.51
C GLY A 338 -6.33 13.50 -14.70
N LEU A 339 -5.95 12.23 -14.50
CA LEU A 339 -6.30 11.14 -15.41
C LEU A 339 -7.75 10.71 -15.13
N SER A 340 -8.43 10.14 -16.13
CA SER A 340 -9.77 9.55 -15.95
C SER A 340 -9.78 8.41 -14.93
N ASN A 341 -8.75 7.58 -14.83
CA ASN A 341 -8.60 6.64 -13.71
C ASN A 341 -7.12 6.42 -13.35
N PRO A 342 -6.55 7.25 -12.46
CA PRO A 342 -5.14 7.18 -12.08
C PRO A 342 -4.79 5.94 -11.25
N SER A 343 -5.78 5.25 -10.68
CA SER A 343 -5.58 4.02 -9.89
C SER A 343 -5.70 2.74 -10.72
N TYR A 344 -5.84 2.87 -12.05
CA TYR A 344 -6.00 1.71 -12.93
C TYR A 344 -4.81 0.75 -12.80
N LYS A 345 -5.12 -0.52 -12.60
CA LYS A 345 -4.16 -1.63 -12.66
C LYS A 345 -4.54 -2.50 -13.85
N PRO A 346 -3.58 -2.82 -14.74
CA PRO A 346 -3.85 -3.73 -15.86
C PRO A 346 -4.46 -5.05 -15.37
N GLN A 347 -5.47 -5.54 -16.09
CA GLN A 347 -6.11 -6.82 -15.82
C GLN A 347 -5.71 -7.84 -16.88
N ALA A 348 -5.80 -9.13 -16.54
CA ALA A 348 -5.47 -10.23 -17.45
C ALA A 348 -6.20 -10.09 -18.80
N GLY A 349 -5.43 -9.91 -19.88
CA GLY A 349 -5.93 -9.90 -21.26
C GLY A 349 -6.65 -8.63 -21.73
N THR A 350 -6.77 -7.57 -20.91
CA THR A 350 -7.37 -6.29 -21.34
C THR A 350 -6.76 -5.08 -20.63
N PHE A 351 -6.40 -4.05 -21.40
CA PHE A 351 -6.06 -2.73 -20.90
C PHE A 351 -7.08 -1.69 -21.36
N ASP A 352 -7.75 -1.02 -20.43
CA ASP A 352 -8.64 0.09 -20.76
C ASP A 352 -7.84 1.37 -21.02
N THR A 353 -7.51 1.66 -22.28
CA THR A 353 -6.77 2.87 -22.64
C THR A 353 -7.56 4.15 -22.36
N SER A 354 -8.88 4.10 -22.16
CA SER A 354 -9.64 5.28 -21.78
C SER A 354 -9.29 5.78 -20.38
N SER A 355 -8.73 4.92 -19.52
CA SER A 355 -8.30 5.20 -18.14
C SER A 355 -7.16 6.22 -18.04
N ILE A 356 -6.46 6.46 -19.15
CA ILE A 356 -5.26 7.31 -19.21
C ILE A 356 -5.53 8.67 -19.84
N LYS A 357 -6.76 8.90 -20.31
CA LYS A 357 -7.12 10.18 -20.92
C LYS A 357 -7.06 11.28 -19.88
N LEU A 358 -6.46 12.40 -20.25
CA LEU A 358 -6.40 13.59 -19.44
C LEU A 358 -7.82 14.17 -19.30
N LEU A 359 -8.17 14.56 -18.08
CA LEU A 359 -9.32 15.41 -17.80
C LEU A 359 -8.97 16.87 -18.09
N SER A 360 -9.96 17.72 -18.34
CA SER A 360 -9.76 19.15 -18.57
C SER A 360 -9.10 19.87 -17.39
N THR A 361 -9.21 19.32 -16.19
CA THR A 361 -8.61 19.82 -14.94
C THR A 361 -7.21 19.27 -14.68
N SER A 362 -6.67 18.44 -15.58
CA SER A 362 -5.37 17.83 -15.41
C SER A 362 -4.25 18.86 -15.34
N ALA A 363 -3.32 18.64 -14.42
CA ALA A 363 -2.09 19.43 -14.32
C ALA A 363 -1.12 19.18 -15.48
N ALA A 364 -1.38 18.18 -16.33
CA ALA A 364 -0.59 17.90 -17.53
C ALA A 364 -0.96 18.82 -18.71
N VAL A 365 -2.18 19.38 -18.70
CA VAL A 365 -2.76 20.08 -19.84
C VAL A 365 -2.07 21.43 -20.09
N ASN A 366 -1.54 21.60 -21.29
CA ASN A 366 -0.79 22.76 -21.78
C ASN A 366 0.46 23.08 -20.95
N LYS A 367 1.13 22.06 -20.40
CA LYS A 367 2.32 22.23 -19.55
C LYS A 367 3.60 21.63 -20.12
N GLY A 368 3.51 20.84 -21.18
CA GLY A 368 4.66 20.34 -21.91
C GLY A 368 5.25 21.38 -22.87
N ILE A 369 6.41 21.06 -23.42
CA ILE A 369 7.08 21.84 -24.47
C ILE A 369 6.91 21.19 -25.84
N SER A 370 7.11 21.97 -26.91
CA SER A 370 7.08 21.43 -28.28
C SER A 370 8.24 20.47 -28.52
N ILE A 371 7.94 19.30 -29.08
CA ILE A 371 8.92 18.30 -29.51
C ILE A 371 8.72 18.07 -31.00
N THR A 372 9.67 18.50 -31.82
CA THR A 372 9.53 18.51 -33.30
C THR A 372 9.45 17.12 -33.93
N GLU A 373 9.98 16.12 -33.24
CA GLU A 373 10.02 14.73 -33.69
C GLU A 373 8.68 14.00 -33.45
N VAL A 374 7.79 14.59 -32.63
CA VAL A 374 6.54 13.98 -32.19
C VAL A 374 5.36 14.86 -32.59
N SER A 375 4.59 14.45 -33.61
CA SER A 375 3.50 15.26 -34.18
C SER A 375 2.10 14.90 -33.65
N GLU A 376 1.94 13.74 -33.02
CA GLU A 376 0.65 13.24 -32.54
C GLU A 376 0.80 12.51 -31.19
N ASP A 377 -0.30 12.27 -30.50
CA ASP A 377 -0.38 11.49 -29.26
C ASP A 377 -0.64 9.99 -29.51
N PHE A 378 -0.76 9.19 -28.44
CA PHE A 378 -1.08 7.75 -28.51
C PHE A 378 -2.39 7.48 -29.29
N PHE A 379 -3.37 8.37 -29.18
CA PHE A 379 -4.68 8.25 -29.83
C PHE A 379 -4.75 8.92 -31.20
N SER A 380 -3.60 9.34 -31.74
CA SER A 380 -3.47 10.04 -33.03
C SER A 380 -4.15 11.43 -33.06
N THR A 381 -4.25 12.07 -31.90
CA THR A 381 -4.56 13.51 -31.78
C THR A 381 -3.31 14.32 -32.09
N ALA A 382 -3.43 15.32 -32.97
CA ALA A 382 -2.32 16.20 -33.31
C ALA A 382 -1.82 17.00 -32.09
N ARG A 383 -0.50 17.19 -31.99
CA ARG A 383 0.13 17.98 -30.93
C ARG A 383 0.72 19.30 -31.48
N PRO A 384 0.53 20.43 -30.77
CA PRO A 384 -0.39 20.60 -29.65
C PRO A 384 -1.83 20.72 -30.16
N SER A 385 -2.80 20.22 -29.40
CA SER A 385 -4.22 20.54 -29.62
C SER A 385 -4.64 21.82 -28.89
N GLY A 386 -3.88 22.22 -27.86
CA GLY A 386 -4.08 23.44 -27.10
C GLY A 386 -3.05 24.53 -27.41
N VAL A 387 -2.69 25.32 -26.38
CA VAL A 387 -1.67 26.37 -26.48
C VAL A 387 -0.25 25.83 -26.35
N ALA A 388 -0.08 24.62 -25.81
CA ALA A 388 1.18 23.91 -25.68
C ALA A 388 0.93 22.40 -25.68
N PHE A 389 1.99 21.60 -25.74
CA PHE A 389 1.87 20.15 -25.62
C PHE A 389 1.35 19.77 -24.24
N ASP A 390 0.63 18.66 -24.16
CA ASP A 390 0.30 18.05 -22.88
C ASP A 390 1.37 17.05 -22.44
N MET A 391 1.59 16.96 -21.13
CA MET A 391 2.46 15.93 -20.57
C MET A 391 1.78 14.55 -20.57
N GLY A 392 2.53 13.51 -20.91
CA GLY A 392 2.04 12.14 -21.05
C GLY A 392 1.58 11.80 -22.47
N ALA A 393 1.11 10.56 -22.64
CA ALA A 393 0.79 9.92 -23.92
C ALA A 393 -0.52 10.38 -24.56
N HIS A 394 -1.36 11.13 -23.83
CA HIS A 394 -2.61 11.68 -24.35
C HIS A 394 -2.50 13.20 -24.50
N GLU A 395 -2.92 13.72 -25.64
CA GLU A 395 -3.14 15.13 -25.90
C GLU A 395 -4.64 15.43 -25.75
N PHE A 396 -4.97 16.25 -24.77
CA PHE A 396 -6.30 16.75 -24.52
C PHE A 396 -6.74 17.69 -25.64
N SER A 397 -7.75 17.27 -26.39
CA SER A 397 -8.44 18.13 -27.34
C SER A 397 -9.84 18.48 -26.84
N THR A 398 -10.20 19.76 -26.92
CA THR A 398 -11.56 20.24 -26.62
C THR A 398 -12.58 19.81 -27.69
N GLY A 399 -12.12 19.28 -28.83
CA GLY A 399 -12.94 18.84 -29.97
C GLY A 399 -13.22 17.33 -30.04
N GLY A 400 -12.51 16.49 -29.27
CA GLY A 400 -12.72 15.05 -29.22
C GLY A 400 -13.60 14.65 -28.05
N GLY A 401 -14.93 14.73 -28.21
CA GLY A 401 -15.93 14.16 -27.29
C GLY A 401 -15.60 14.26 -25.80
N GLN A 402 -16.01 15.36 -25.16
CA GLN A 402 -16.07 15.50 -23.69
C GLN A 402 -16.46 14.18 -23.01
N ILE A 403 -15.53 13.55 -22.30
CA ILE A 403 -15.89 12.91 -21.03
C ILE A 403 -15.75 13.97 -19.95
N THR A 404 -16.65 14.98 -19.98
CA THR A 404 -16.96 15.66 -18.72
C THR A 404 -17.72 14.66 -17.90
N ASP A 405 -17.08 14.17 -16.85
CA ASP A 405 -17.77 13.46 -15.82
C ASP A 405 -18.83 14.39 -15.22
N THR A 406 -20.09 14.03 -15.39
CA THR A 406 -21.25 14.78 -14.89
C THR A 406 -22.01 13.97 -13.84
N VAL A 407 -21.57 12.75 -13.58
CA VAL A 407 -22.21 11.86 -12.63
C VAL A 407 -21.55 12.11 -11.28
N ALA A 408 -22.36 12.34 -10.26
CA ALA A 408 -21.83 12.49 -8.92
C ALA A 408 -21.50 11.12 -8.32
N PRO A 409 -20.44 11.03 -7.49
CA PRO A 409 -20.13 9.83 -6.74
C PRO A 409 -21.32 9.31 -5.95
N SER A 410 -21.39 8.01 -5.74
CA SER A 410 -22.17 7.41 -4.66
C SER A 410 -21.36 7.39 -3.38
N ILE A 411 -21.99 7.65 -2.23
CA ILE A 411 -21.36 7.52 -0.91
C ILE A 411 -22.36 6.92 0.08
N ARG A 412 -21.85 6.06 0.97
CA ARG A 412 -22.65 5.40 2.00
C ARG A 412 -21.85 5.17 3.28
N ILE A 413 -22.39 5.61 4.40
CA ILE A 413 -21.94 5.27 5.76
C ILE A 413 -22.41 3.85 6.09
N THR A 414 -21.50 2.98 6.48
CA THR A 414 -21.82 1.58 6.82
C THR A 414 -21.50 1.22 8.27
N SER A 415 -20.62 1.99 8.92
CA SER A 415 -20.24 1.84 10.32
C SER A 415 -20.34 3.19 11.05
N PRO A 416 -20.86 3.23 12.29
CA PRO A 416 -21.27 2.08 13.12
C PRO A 416 -22.62 1.47 12.72
N THR A 417 -23.37 2.14 11.85
CA THR A 417 -24.65 1.67 11.33
C THR A 417 -24.91 2.30 9.96
N SER A 418 -25.79 1.68 9.18
CA SER A 418 -26.35 2.28 7.96
C SER A 418 -27.70 2.99 8.20
N SER A 419 -28.17 3.02 9.44
CA SER A 419 -29.34 3.81 9.84
C SER A 419 -28.95 5.29 9.94
N ALA A 420 -29.91 6.19 9.64
CA ALA A 420 -29.69 7.63 9.70
C ALA A 420 -29.37 8.17 11.11
N ALA A 421 -29.58 7.36 12.16
CA ALA A 421 -29.32 7.72 13.54
C ALA A 421 -28.55 6.62 14.28
N TYR A 422 -27.67 7.05 15.19
CA TYR A 422 -26.92 6.20 16.10
C TYR A 422 -26.86 6.86 17.49
N SER A 423 -26.89 6.06 18.56
CA SER A 423 -26.76 6.56 19.94
C SER A 423 -25.53 5.95 20.61
N THR A 424 -24.78 6.77 21.34
CA THR A 424 -23.58 6.33 22.07
C THR A 424 -23.47 7.00 23.44
N THR A 425 -22.72 6.37 24.34
CA THR A 425 -22.29 6.93 25.64
C THR A 425 -20.81 7.33 25.65
N THR A 426 -20.10 7.16 24.53
CA THR A 426 -18.72 7.63 24.34
C THR A 426 -18.70 9.03 23.74
N SER A 427 -17.76 9.88 24.19
CA SER A 427 -17.58 11.25 23.67
C SER A 427 -16.89 11.32 22.30
N THR A 428 -16.53 10.18 21.72
CA THR A 428 -15.97 10.06 20.37
C THR A 428 -16.63 8.93 19.60
N ILE A 429 -16.58 9.03 18.27
CA ILE A 429 -17.07 8.01 17.35
C ILE A 429 -16.13 7.84 16.15
N ALA A 430 -15.97 6.61 15.69
CA ALA A 430 -15.35 6.29 14.41
C ALA A 430 -16.45 6.01 13.38
N LEU A 431 -16.28 6.49 12.15
CA LEU A 431 -17.16 6.21 11.01
C LEU A 431 -16.37 5.52 9.91
N SER A 432 -17.03 4.63 9.17
CA SER A 432 -16.48 4.10 7.92
C SER A 432 -17.59 3.81 6.92
N GLY A 433 -17.22 3.68 5.66
CA GLY A 433 -18.18 3.46 4.60
C GLY A 433 -17.54 3.17 3.25
N THR A 434 -18.38 3.21 2.23
CA THR A 434 -18.00 2.99 0.84
C THR A 434 -18.34 4.20 -0.01
N SER A 435 -17.57 4.44 -1.05
CA SER A 435 -17.94 5.35 -2.13
C SER A 435 -17.53 4.76 -3.47
N ALA A 436 -18.26 5.09 -4.53
CA ALA A 436 -17.99 4.60 -5.87
C ALA A 436 -18.50 5.60 -6.90
N ASP A 437 -17.83 5.68 -8.03
CA ASP A 437 -18.15 6.58 -9.12
C ASP A 437 -17.73 5.94 -10.45
N ASN A 438 -18.31 6.38 -11.57
CA ASN A 438 -18.00 5.88 -12.91
C ASN A 438 -16.57 6.21 -13.36
N ILE A 439 -15.99 7.31 -12.88
CA ILE A 439 -14.63 7.77 -13.22
C ILE A 439 -13.76 7.85 -11.95
N GLY A 440 -14.38 7.83 -10.77
CA GLY A 440 -13.72 7.50 -9.51
C GLY A 440 -13.72 8.65 -8.51
N VAL A 441 -13.64 8.30 -7.23
CA VAL A 441 -13.74 9.26 -6.14
C VAL A 441 -12.34 9.81 -5.80
N SER A 442 -12.19 11.13 -5.88
CA SER A 442 -10.94 11.86 -5.64
C SER A 442 -10.71 12.14 -4.15
N ALA A 443 -11.77 12.40 -3.38
CA ALA A 443 -11.69 12.67 -1.96
C ALA A 443 -12.99 12.33 -1.23
N VAL A 444 -12.86 11.92 0.04
CA VAL A 444 -13.97 11.85 0.99
C VAL A 444 -13.65 12.78 2.16
N SER A 445 -14.54 13.72 2.46
CA SER A 445 -14.40 14.67 3.56
C SER A 445 -15.60 14.60 4.51
N TRP A 446 -15.46 15.18 5.71
CA TRP A 446 -16.54 15.21 6.68
C TRP A 446 -16.58 16.51 7.47
N THR A 447 -17.75 16.83 7.99
CA THR A 447 -18.01 17.99 8.87
C THR A 447 -19.04 17.64 9.94
N SER A 448 -19.03 18.38 11.05
CA SER A 448 -20.02 18.26 12.13
C SER A 448 -20.67 19.62 12.42
N ASP A 449 -21.98 19.62 12.70
CA ASP A 449 -22.72 20.82 13.14
C ASP A 449 -22.25 21.35 14.51
N LYS A 450 -21.59 20.51 15.30
CA LYS A 450 -20.98 20.84 16.60
C LYS A 450 -19.51 21.28 16.50
N GLY A 451 -19.02 21.49 15.28
CA GLY A 451 -17.64 21.86 15.01
C GLY A 451 -16.74 20.64 14.75
N GLY A 452 -15.70 20.86 13.96
CA GLY A 452 -14.80 19.81 13.47
C GLY A 452 -15.11 19.39 12.03
N GLY A 453 -14.08 18.90 11.36
CA GLY A 453 -14.13 18.41 9.99
C GLY A 453 -12.75 17.99 9.52
N GLY A 454 -12.69 17.32 8.38
CA GLY A 454 -11.43 16.85 7.82
C GLY A 454 -11.61 15.95 6.61
N VAL A 455 -10.51 15.34 6.19
CA VAL A 455 -10.47 14.35 5.10
C VAL A 455 -10.43 12.95 5.70
N ALA A 456 -11.24 12.04 5.18
CA ALA A 456 -11.25 10.64 5.59
C ALA A 456 -10.04 9.89 4.99
N ALA A 457 -9.62 8.81 5.64
CA ALA A 457 -8.59 7.93 5.10
C ALA A 457 -9.20 6.98 4.05
N GLY A 458 -8.70 7.01 2.81
CA GLY A 458 -9.22 6.23 1.68
C GLY A 458 -10.38 6.90 0.96
N THR A 459 -10.71 6.41 -0.24
CA THR A 459 -11.83 6.92 -1.07
C THR A 459 -12.88 5.85 -1.31
N ALA A 460 -12.55 4.74 -1.98
CA ALA A 460 -13.49 3.66 -2.25
C ALA A 460 -14.00 2.97 -0.97
N SER A 461 -13.08 2.62 -0.07
CA SER A 461 -13.35 2.23 1.31
C SER A 461 -12.71 3.28 2.20
N TRP A 462 -13.53 4.07 2.89
CA TRP A 462 -13.07 5.23 3.64
C TRP A 462 -13.33 5.06 5.13
N SER A 463 -12.51 5.72 5.97
CA SER A 463 -12.63 5.67 7.43
C SER A 463 -12.22 6.96 8.13
N ILE A 464 -12.82 7.21 9.29
CA ILE A 464 -12.56 8.34 10.19
C ILE A 464 -12.47 7.77 11.60
N SER A 465 -11.34 7.94 12.29
CA SER A 465 -11.02 7.18 13.51
C SER A 465 -11.49 7.82 14.82
N GLY A 466 -11.83 9.12 14.85
CA GLY A 466 -12.14 9.80 16.11
C GLY A 466 -12.78 11.17 15.95
N ILE A 467 -14.07 11.19 15.62
CA ILE A 467 -14.89 12.40 15.61
C ILE A 467 -15.29 12.72 17.06
N ALA A 468 -14.95 13.91 17.54
CA ALA A 468 -15.37 14.38 18.85
C ALA A 468 -16.87 14.73 18.84
N LEU A 469 -17.58 14.34 19.90
CA LEU A 469 -19.01 14.55 20.07
C LEU A 469 -19.27 15.53 21.23
N LEU A 470 -20.23 16.43 21.04
CA LEU A 470 -20.83 17.20 22.14
C LEU A 470 -22.10 16.51 22.63
N SER A 471 -22.47 16.75 23.90
CA SER A 471 -23.68 16.16 24.49
C SER A 471 -24.93 16.48 23.66
N GLY A 472 -25.77 15.47 23.44
CA GLY A 472 -26.95 15.56 22.58
C GLY A 472 -26.69 15.13 21.13
N ALA A 473 -27.51 15.61 20.20
CA ALA A 473 -27.42 15.24 18.78
C ALA A 473 -26.28 15.98 18.07
N ASN A 474 -25.45 15.22 17.35
CA ASN A 474 -24.38 15.69 16.47
C ASN A 474 -24.70 15.23 15.04
N LEU A 475 -24.92 16.16 14.11
CA LEU A 475 -25.16 15.86 12.71
C LEU A 475 -23.83 15.85 11.97
N ILE A 476 -23.40 14.65 11.57
CA ILE A 476 -22.17 14.44 10.81
C ILE A 476 -22.53 14.29 9.34
N ARG A 477 -21.88 15.09 8.49
CA ARG A 477 -21.99 15.02 7.03
C ARG A 477 -20.70 14.48 6.45
N VAL A 478 -20.79 13.48 5.57
CA VAL A 478 -19.67 12.91 4.84
C VAL A 478 -19.90 13.14 3.34
N THR A 479 -18.94 13.75 2.66
CA THR A 479 -19.03 14.16 1.25
C THR A 479 -18.00 13.40 0.43
N ALA A 480 -18.44 12.66 -0.61
CA ALA A 480 -17.55 12.17 -1.66
C ALA A 480 -17.49 13.19 -2.79
N LYS A 481 -16.30 13.34 -3.39
CA LYS A 481 -16.07 14.22 -4.54
C LYS A 481 -15.20 13.51 -5.56
N ASP A 482 -15.48 13.68 -6.84
CA ASP A 482 -14.65 13.16 -7.94
C ASP A 482 -13.62 14.22 -8.40
N ALA A 483 -12.90 13.93 -9.49
CA ALA A 483 -11.92 14.85 -10.08
C ALA A 483 -12.55 15.96 -10.95
N ALA A 484 -13.82 15.80 -11.36
CA ALA A 484 -14.62 16.80 -12.08
C ALA A 484 -15.37 17.77 -11.13
N ASN A 485 -15.22 17.57 -9.82
CA ASN A 485 -15.91 18.28 -8.74
C ASN A 485 -17.39 17.94 -8.56
N ASN A 486 -17.92 16.87 -9.16
CA ASN A 486 -19.24 16.39 -8.75
C ASN A 486 -19.14 15.80 -7.35
N ALA A 487 -20.19 15.97 -6.56
CA ALA A 487 -20.17 15.60 -5.16
C ALA A 487 -21.53 15.05 -4.72
N SER A 488 -21.48 14.10 -3.78
CA SER A 488 -22.64 13.61 -3.06
C SER A 488 -22.34 13.56 -1.57
N THR A 489 -23.39 13.49 -0.77
CA THR A 489 -23.28 13.53 0.68
C THR A 489 -24.13 12.44 1.31
N ASP A 490 -23.59 11.78 2.33
CA ASP A 490 -24.35 10.95 3.26
C ASP A 490 -24.24 11.54 4.66
N THR A 491 -25.27 11.33 5.49
CA THR A 491 -25.37 11.97 6.81
C THR A 491 -25.80 10.98 7.87
N ILE A 492 -25.24 11.12 9.06
CA ILE A 492 -25.65 10.38 10.24
C ILE A 492 -25.81 11.32 11.43
N THR A 493 -26.92 11.17 12.15
CA THR A 493 -27.13 11.87 13.43
C THR A 493 -26.66 10.97 14.57
N VAL A 494 -25.61 11.40 15.27
CA VAL A 494 -25.04 10.68 16.42
C VAL A 494 -25.49 11.38 17.69
N THR A 495 -26.35 10.72 18.46
CA THR A 495 -26.77 11.21 19.77
C THR A 495 -25.79 10.71 20.83
N TYR A 496 -24.97 11.62 21.33
CA TYR A 496 -24.12 11.35 22.49
C TYR A 496 -24.94 11.56 23.76
N ASN A 497 -25.42 10.45 24.31
CA ASN A 497 -26.04 10.40 25.64
C ASN A 497 -24.91 10.36 26.66
N ALA A 498 -24.35 11.52 26.97
CA ALA A 498 -23.42 11.64 28.09
C ALA A 498 -24.12 11.08 29.33
N THR A 499 -23.68 9.91 29.80
CA THR A 499 -24.13 9.41 31.10
C THR A 499 -23.60 10.42 32.10
N ALA A 500 -24.51 11.19 32.71
CA ALA A 500 -24.16 12.01 33.85
C ALA A 500 -23.46 11.08 34.86
N SER A 501 -22.20 11.36 35.16
CA SER A 501 -21.46 10.61 36.18
C SER A 501 -22.34 10.57 37.43
N PRO A 502 -22.64 9.40 38.02
CA PRO A 502 -23.54 9.35 39.16
C PRO A 502 -23.02 10.25 40.30
N GLY A 503 -23.93 10.82 41.09
CA GLY A 503 -23.55 11.58 42.29
C GLY A 503 -22.67 10.72 43.22
N PRO A 504 -21.87 11.32 44.10
CA PRO A 504 -21.02 10.56 45.01
C PRO A 504 -21.83 9.61 45.89
N ILE A 505 -21.26 8.44 46.18
CA ILE A 505 -21.85 7.45 47.11
C ILE A 505 -20.87 7.28 48.26
N ILE A 506 -21.30 7.55 49.50
CA ILE A 506 -20.47 7.38 50.69
C ILE A 506 -20.13 5.89 50.88
N THR A 507 -18.86 5.58 51.04
CA THR A 507 -18.33 4.21 51.22
C THR A 507 -17.62 3.99 52.55
N SER A 508 -17.39 5.05 53.33
CA SER A 508 -16.79 4.94 54.67
C SER A 508 -17.77 4.31 55.66
N ALA A 509 -17.25 3.69 56.72
CA ALA A 509 -18.06 3.04 57.74
C ALA A 509 -19.04 4.02 58.39
N LEU A 510 -20.32 3.65 58.51
CA LEU A 510 -21.38 4.53 59.05
C LEU A 510 -21.52 4.48 60.58
N SER A 511 -20.56 3.86 61.26
CA SER A 511 -20.45 3.85 62.71
C SER A 511 -18.99 4.03 63.13
N SER A 512 -18.76 4.86 64.14
CA SER A 512 -17.43 5.02 64.74
C SER A 512 -17.57 5.32 66.23
N THR A 513 -16.52 5.01 66.99
CA THR A 513 -16.46 5.29 68.42
C THR A 513 -15.29 6.22 68.72
N GLY A 514 -15.45 7.13 69.67
CA GLY A 514 -14.39 7.98 70.20
C GLY A 514 -14.42 8.02 71.74
N THR A 515 -13.41 8.64 72.33
CA THR A 515 -13.32 8.85 73.78
C THR A 515 -13.20 10.34 74.06
N ALA A 516 -14.00 10.86 75.00
CA ALA A 516 -13.97 12.26 75.36
C ALA A 516 -12.57 12.66 75.86
N GLY A 517 -12.05 13.81 75.41
CA GLY A 517 -10.72 14.32 75.81
C GLY A 517 -9.53 13.68 75.08
N THR A 518 -9.76 12.72 74.18
CA THR A 518 -8.72 12.06 73.37
C THR A 518 -8.84 12.43 71.88
N ALA A 519 -7.72 12.55 71.18
CA ALA A 519 -7.73 12.87 69.76
C ALA A 519 -8.49 11.82 68.93
N PHE A 520 -9.34 12.29 68.03
CA PHE A 520 -10.18 11.49 67.14
C PHE A 520 -9.86 11.82 65.68
N SER A 521 -9.93 10.81 64.80
CA SER A 521 -9.80 10.98 63.36
C SER A 521 -10.69 9.96 62.63
N TYR A 522 -11.48 10.45 61.68
CA TYR A 522 -12.33 9.66 60.80
C TYR A 522 -12.24 10.20 59.37
N GLN A 523 -12.14 9.32 58.39
CA GLN A 523 -12.02 9.68 56.98
C GLN A 523 -13.33 9.39 56.26
N ILE A 524 -13.98 10.42 55.70
CA ILE A 524 -15.08 10.24 54.77
C ILE A 524 -14.50 9.74 53.45
N THR A 525 -14.98 8.62 52.94
CA THR A 525 -14.65 8.11 51.60
C THR A 525 -15.92 8.00 50.77
N ALA A 526 -15.82 8.29 49.48
CA ALA A 526 -16.94 8.17 48.56
C ALA A 526 -16.49 7.71 47.16
N ALA A 527 -17.35 6.97 46.48
CA ALA A 527 -17.19 6.62 45.07
C ALA A 527 -17.63 7.78 44.15
N ASN A 528 -17.44 7.61 42.83
CA ASN A 528 -17.87 8.54 41.78
C ASN A 528 -17.19 9.92 41.82
N GLY A 529 -15.90 9.95 42.18
CA GLY A 529 -15.04 11.14 42.04
C GLY A 529 -15.49 12.35 42.86
N PRO A 530 -15.56 12.25 44.21
CA PRO A 530 -15.91 13.38 45.05
C PRO A 530 -14.85 14.50 44.94
N THR A 531 -15.30 15.75 44.84
CA THR A 531 -14.45 16.95 44.82
C THR A 531 -14.52 17.75 46.11
N SER A 532 -15.52 17.51 46.95
CA SER A 532 -15.66 18.14 48.26
C SER A 532 -16.44 17.27 49.24
N PHE A 533 -16.26 17.53 50.53
CA PHE A 533 -16.87 16.81 51.64
C PHE A 533 -17.46 17.76 52.67
N ASN A 534 -18.41 17.27 53.47
CA ASN A 534 -18.97 18.00 54.60
C ASN A 534 -19.45 17.05 55.70
N ALA A 535 -19.60 17.58 56.91
CA ALA A 535 -20.15 16.88 58.06
C ALA A 535 -20.92 17.86 58.95
N ALA A 536 -22.18 17.55 59.25
CA ALA A 536 -23.05 18.36 60.11
C ALA A 536 -23.51 17.54 61.33
N GLY A 537 -23.65 18.20 62.48
CA GLY A 537 -24.02 17.53 63.75
C GLY A 537 -22.85 16.84 64.47
N LEU A 538 -21.62 17.29 64.21
CA LEU A 538 -20.43 16.78 64.91
C LEU A 538 -20.48 17.10 66.42
N PRO A 539 -20.04 16.17 67.30
CA PRO A 539 -19.76 16.47 68.70
C PRO A 539 -18.84 17.69 68.86
N ALA A 540 -19.04 18.45 69.93
CA ALA A 540 -18.20 19.59 70.26
C ALA A 540 -16.71 19.18 70.30
N GLY A 541 -15.85 19.98 69.67
CA GLY A 541 -14.41 19.72 69.58
C GLY A 541 -13.96 18.95 68.33
N LEU A 542 -14.88 18.54 67.45
CA LEU A 542 -14.58 17.96 66.14
C LEU A 542 -14.89 18.92 64.99
N SER A 543 -14.11 18.86 63.91
CA SER A 543 -14.35 19.59 62.67
C SER A 543 -14.01 18.73 61.45
N VAL A 544 -14.54 19.10 60.28
CA VAL A 544 -14.26 18.44 59.00
C VAL A 544 -13.40 19.32 58.11
N SER A 545 -12.39 18.73 57.46
CA SER A 545 -11.68 19.35 56.35
C SER A 545 -12.44 19.08 55.06
N THR A 546 -13.09 20.10 54.50
CA THR A 546 -13.98 19.95 53.32
C THR A 546 -13.26 19.54 52.04
N GLY A 547 -11.96 19.81 51.94
CA GLY A 547 -11.14 19.38 50.80
C GLY A 547 -10.68 17.92 50.88
N THR A 548 -10.51 17.38 52.09
CA THR A 548 -9.97 16.02 52.27
C THR A 548 -10.98 15.02 52.84
N GLY A 549 -12.11 15.47 53.39
CA GLY A 549 -13.10 14.62 54.04
C GLY A 549 -12.71 14.10 55.42
N ARG A 550 -11.59 14.58 55.99
CA ARG A 550 -11.13 14.16 57.31
C ARG A 550 -11.88 14.91 58.41
N ILE A 551 -12.62 14.18 59.23
CA ILE A 551 -13.16 14.63 60.51
C ILE A 551 -12.09 14.40 61.58
N SER A 552 -11.69 15.44 62.31
CA SER A 552 -10.68 15.30 63.37
C SER A 552 -10.85 16.35 64.47
N GLY A 553 -10.20 16.10 65.61
CA GLY A 553 -10.22 16.98 66.77
C GLY A 553 -10.24 16.18 68.08
N THR A 554 -10.70 16.80 69.17
CA THR A 554 -10.82 16.16 70.47
C THR A 554 -12.25 16.35 70.96
N PRO A 555 -13.12 15.31 70.93
CA PRO A 555 -14.50 15.46 71.33
C PRO A 555 -14.57 15.72 72.85
N THR A 556 -15.46 16.63 73.28
CA THR A 556 -15.56 17.01 74.70
C THR A 556 -16.84 16.53 75.39
N THR A 557 -17.84 16.07 74.63
CA THR A 557 -19.13 15.64 75.15
C THR A 557 -19.33 14.14 74.91
N VAL A 558 -19.62 13.41 75.99
CA VAL A 558 -20.01 11.99 75.95
C VAL A 558 -21.42 11.85 75.40
N GLY A 559 -21.66 10.81 74.61
CA GLY A 559 -22.96 10.48 74.04
C GLY A 559 -22.87 10.07 72.58
N THR A 560 -24.02 9.64 72.04
CA THR A 560 -24.14 9.25 70.63
C THR A 560 -24.67 10.42 69.82
N SER A 561 -23.95 10.77 68.76
CA SER A 561 -24.32 11.80 67.78
C SER A 561 -24.67 11.19 66.43
N SER A 562 -25.73 11.70 65.80
CA SER A 562 -26.11 11.38 64.43
C SER A 562 -25.51 12.45 63.49
N VAL A 563 -24.36 12.15 62.91
CA VAL A 563 -23.60 13.08 62.06
C VAL A 563 -23.99 12.87 60.59
N ALA A 564 -24.53 13.90 59.95
CA ALA A 564 -24.79 13.87 58.50
C ALA A 564 -23.50 14.14 57.74
N ILE A 565 -22.92 13.10 57.11
CA ILE A 565 -21.73 13.22 56.26
C ILE A 565 -22.14 13.26 54.79
N SER A 566 -21.47 14.08 53.99
CA SER A 566 -21.77 14.22 52.57
C SER A 566 -20.51 14.39 51.72
N ALA A 567 -20.61 13.97 50.46
CA ALA A 567 -19.60 14.20 49.44
C ALA A 567 -20.27 14.72 48.17
N ALA A 568 -19.66 15.70 47.50
CA ALA A 568 -20.20 16.32 46.30
C ALA A 568 -19.22 16.27 45.12
N ASN A 569 -19.76 16.16 43.92
CA ASN A 569 -19.06 16.35 42.65
C ASN A 569 -19.88 17.31 41.76
N ALA A 570 -19.44 17.52 40.51
CA ALA A 570 -20.12 18.42 39.57
C ALA A 570 -21.57 18.00 39.23
N VAL A 571 -21.97 16.76 39.52
CA VAL A 571 -23.29 16.20 39.17
C VAL A 571 -24.24 16.19 40.36
N GLY A 572 -23.75 16.08 41.59
CA GLY A 572 -24.62 16.14 42.78
C GLY A 572 -23.91 15.81 44.09
N THR A 573 -24.71 15.65 45.15
CA THR A 573 -24.26 15.40 46.52
C THR A 573 -24.83 14.10 47.06
N GLY A 574 -23.96 13.19 47.49
CA GLY A 574 -24.33 12.01 48.27
C GLY A 574 -24.33 12.32 49.76
N VAL A 575 -25.32 11.82 50.50
CA VAL A 575 -25.47 12.04 51.95
C VAL A 575 -25.67 10.69 52.65
N SER A 576 -25.04 10.51 53.81
CA SER A 576 -25.27 9.37 54.70
C SER A 576 -25.11 9.80 56.16
N THR A 577 -25.61 8.98 57.08
CA THR A 577 -25.55 9.28 58.52
C THR A 577 -24.49 8.41 59.18
N LEU A 578 -23.48 9.05 59.77
CA LEU A 578 -22.50 8.42 60.65
C LEU A 578 -23.02 8.46 62.08
N THR A 579 -23.16 7.29 62.71
CA THR A 579 -23.41 7.17 64.14
C THR A 579 -22.08 7.23 64.88
N LEU A 580 -21.82 8.33 65.60
CA LEU A 580 -20.60 8.53 66.37
C LEU A 580 -20.90 8.46 67.86
N SER A 581 -20.47 7.37 68.52
CA SER A 581 -20.57 7.22 69.98
C SER A 581 -19.28 7.67 70.64
N VAL A 582 -19.35 8.74 71.43
CA VAL A 582 -18.24 9.20 72.26
C VAL A 582 -18.45 8.68 73.68
N TYR A 583 -17.54 7.85 74.16
CA TYR A 583 -17.57 7.29 75.52
C TYR A 583 -16.75 8.16 76.48
N SER A 584 -17.06 8.03 77.77
CA SER A 584 -16.18 8.55 78.83
C SER A 584 -14.83 7.84 78.76
N ALA A 585 -13.75 8.50 79.15
CA ALA A 585 -12.47 7.81 79.33
C ALA A 585 -12.50 6.85 80.53
N CYS A 586 -13.41 7.10 81.48
CA CYS A 586 -13.71 6.25 82.62
C CYS A 586 -14.80 5.19 82.31
N ASP A 587 -15.14 4.98 81.04
CA ASP A 587 -16.01 3.90 80.60
C ASP A 587 -15.16 2.91 79.80
N LEU A 588 -14.58 1.96 80.53
CA LEU A 588 -13.57 1.04 80.04
C LEU A 588 -14.20 -0.12 79.26
N ASN A 589 -15.43 -0.49 79.58
CA ASN A 589 -16.16 -1.56 78.88
C ASN A 589 -17.00 -1.05 77.69
N ARG A 590 -17.15 0.26 77.54
CA ARG A 590 -17.92 0.95 76.49
C ARG A 590 -19.41 0.60 76.49
N ASP A 591 -19.99 0.39 77.66
CA ASP A 591 -21.43 0.17 77.83
C ASP A 591 -22.25 1.47 78.00
N ALA A 592 -21.58 2.63 77.85
CA ALA A 592 -22.11 3.98 78.03
C ALA A 592 -22.41 4.37 79.49
N SER A 593 -21.95 3.59 80.48
CA SER A 593 -22.16 3.86 81.90
C SER A 593 -20.88 3.63 82.71
N THR A 594 -20.26 4.69 83.22
CA THR A 594 -19.18 4.51 84.20
C THR A 594 -19.72 3.92 85.51
N ASN A 595 -19.34 2.69 85.85
CA ASN A 595 -19.87 1.94 86.98
C ASN A 595 -18.81 0.99 87.62
N VAL A 596 -19.25 0.09 88.50
CA VAL A 596 -18.35 -0.83 89.23
C VAL A 596 -17.56 -1.77 88.30
N VAL A 597 -18.08 -2.06 87.11
CA VAL A 597 -17.41 -2.89 86.11
C VAL A 597 -16.19 -2.16 85.54
N ASP A 598 -16.30 -0.85 85.28
CA ASP A 598 -15.16 -0.04 84.82
C ASP A 598 -14.07 0.03 85.89
N VAL A 599 -14.47 0.25 87.14
CA VAL A 599 -13.55 0.28 88.29
C VAL A 599 -12.80 -1.05 88.39
N GLN A 600 -13.50 -2.17 88.22
CA GLN A 600 -12.87 -3.50 88.23
C GLN A 600 -11.85 -3.64 87.09
N LEU A 601 -12.15 -3.12 85.89
CA LEU A 601 -11.22 -3.13 84.77
C LEU A 601 -10.00 -2.22 85.05
N GLN A 602 -10.21 -1.04 85.62
CA GLN A 602 -9.13 -0.11 85.97
C GLN A 602 -8.22 -0.68 87.07
N VAL A 603 -8.79 -1.36 88.08
CA VAL A 603 -8.03 -2.09 89.10
C VAL A 603 -7.19 -3.20 88.49
N ASN A 604 -7.76 -3.98 87.55
CA ASN A 604 -7.01 -5.02 86.86
C ASN A 604 -5.81 -4.45 86.09
N GLN A 605 -5.96 -3.27 85.47
CA GLN A 605 -4.87 -2.59 84.78
C GLN A 605 -3.80 -2.07 85.76
N ALA A 606 -4.21 -1.47 86.89
CA ALA A 606 -3.29 -0.96 87.91
C ALA A 606 -2.49 -2.05 88.63
N LEU A 607 -3.07 -3.24 88.78
CA LEU A 607 -2.39 -4.42 89.34
C LEU A 607 -1.48 -5.15 88.33
N GLY A 608 -1.50 -4.74 87.05
CA GLY A 608 -0.79 -5.42 85.96
C GLY A 608 -1.44 -6.74 85.52
N ALA A 609 -2.67 -7.03 85.98
CA ALA A 609 -3.45 -8.19 85.54
C ALA A 609 -4.05 -7.98 84.13
N ALA A 610 -4.10 -6.73 83.66
CA ALA A 610 -4.44 -6.35 82.29
C ALA A 610 -3.47 -5.26 81.79
N ALA A 611 -3.35 -5.11 80.48
CA ALA A 611 -2.54 -4.05 79.89
C ALA A 611 -3.09 -2.66 80.25
N CYS A 612 -2.21 -1.72 80.59
CA CYS A 612 -2.61 -0.33 80.81
C CYS A 612 -3.08 0.29 79.49
N THR A 613 -4.39 0.55 79.42
CA THR A 613 -5.06 1.15 78.27
C THR A 613 -5.82 2.42 78.64
N SER A 614 -5.97 2.68 79.95
CA SER A 614 -6.68 3.83 80.51
C SER A 614 -5.81 4.53 81.56
N ASP A 615 -4.78 5.22 81.07
CA ASP A 615 -3.95 6.16 81.85
C ASP A 615 -4.67 7.53 81.87
N LEU A 616 -5.47 7.74 82.92
CA LEU A 616 -6.36 8.89 83.03
C LEU A 616 -5.58 10.15 83.42
N ASN A 617 -4.52 10.02 84.24
CA ASN A 617 -3.66 11.15 84.61
C ASN A 617 -2.54 11.44 83.61
N ARG A 618 -2.31 10.57 82.63
CA ARG A 618 -1.30 10.71 81.57
C ARG A 618 0.14 10.74 82.12
N ASP A 619 0.39 10.04 83.22
CA ASP A 619 1.75 9.91 83.78
C ASP A 619 2.56 8.76 83.14
N GLY A 620 1.93 7.99 82.24
CA GLY A 620 2.50 6.86 81.54
C GLY A 620 2.26 5.51 82.23
N SER A 621 1.54 5.46 83.35
CA SER A 621 1.30 4.24 84.14
C SER A 621 -0.09 4.19 84.77
N CYS A 622 -0.88 3.16 84.45
CA CYS A 622 -2.12 2.89 85.16
C CYS A 622 -1.80 2.49 86.61
N ASN A 623 -2.23 3.30 87.58
CA ASN A 623 -1.97 3.08 88.99
C ASN A 623 -3.17 3.45 89.86
N VAL A 624 -2.98 3.53 91.19
CA VAL A 624 -4.06 3.83 92.15
C VAL A 624 -4.73 5.18 91.88
N ILE A 625 -4.02 6.13 91.25
CA ILE A 625 -4.56 7.44 90.89
C ILE A 625 -5.63 7.29 89.80
N ASP A 626 -5.40 6.45 88.78
CA ASP A 626 -6.39 6.20 87.74
C ASP A 626 -7.59 5.43 88.28
N VAL A 627 -7.35 4.44 89.14
CA VAL A 627 -8.44 3.74 89.85
C VAL A 627 -9.30 4.71 90.64
N GLN A 628 -8.68 5.65 91.37
CA GLN A 628 -9.41 6.64 92.14
C GLN A 628 -10.23 7.58 91.25
N ARG A 629 -9.71 7.98 90.09
CA ARG A 629 -10.43 8.81 89.11
C ARG A 629 -11.63 8.08 88.52
N ASP A 630 -11.49 6.80 88.23
CA ASP A 630 -12.56 5.95 87.71
C ASP A 630 -13.66 5.70 88.77
N VAL A 631 -13.27 5.42 90.02
CA VAL A 631 -14.20 5.31 91.17
C VAL A 631 -14.98 6.62 91.36
N ASN A 632 -14.29 7.77 91.31
CA ASN A 632 -14.95 9.08 91.45
C ASN A 632 -15.98 9.31 90.34
N ALA A 633 -15.66 8.94 89.10
CA ALA A 633 -16.59 9.02 87.99
C ALA A 633 -17.79 8.08 88.16
N GLY A 634 -17.58 6.85 88.65
CA GLY A 634 -18.64 5.87 88.91
C GLY A 634 -19.61 6.27 90.03
N LEU A 635 -19.16 7.11 90.96
CA LEU A 635 -19.98 7.72 92.01
C LEU A 635 -20.70 9.01 91.57
N ARG A 636 -20.88 9.20 90.25
CA ARG A 636 -21.48 10.39 89.61
C ARG A 636 -20.62 11.65 89.63
N GLY A 637 -19.31 11.51 89.88
CA GLY A 637 -18.34 12.58 89.64
C GLY A 637 -18.03 12.77 88.15
N GLN A 638 -17.30 13.82 87.81
CA GLN A 638 -16.76 13.98 86.46
C GLN A 638 -15.54 13.06 86.26
N CYS A 639 -15.41 12.44 85.10
CA CYS A 639 -14.18 11.77 84.69
C CYS A 639 -13.09 12.82 84.42
N VAL A 640 -12.01 12.78 85.19
CA VAL A 640 -10.93 13.79 85.11
C VAL A 640 -9.74 13.23 84.34
N LEU A 641 -9.35 13.96 83.28
CA LEU A 641 -8.23 13.62 82.40
C LEU A 641 -7.08 14.62 82.51
N GLY A 642 -5.85 14.12 82.42
CA GLY A 642 -4.62 14.93 82.46
C GLY A 642 -3.94 14.92 83.84
N PRO A 643 -2.73 15.53 83.94
CA PRO A 643 -1.88 15.42 85.13
C PRO A 643 -2.57 15.82 86.43
#